data_AF-A0A3B8HKK8-F1
#
_entry.id   AF-A0A3B8HKK8-F1
#
_cell.length_a   1.000
_cell.length_b   1.000
_cell.length_c   1.000
_cell.angle_alpha   90.00
_cell.angle_beta   90.00
_cell.angle_gamma   90.00
#
_symmetry.space_group_name_H-M   'P 1'
#
loop_
_entity.id
_entity.type
_entity.pdbx_description
1 polymer ?
#
loop_
_entity_poly.entity_id
_entity_poly.type
_entity_poly.pdbx_seq_one_letter_code
_entity_poly.pdbx_strand_id
1 'polypeptide(L)'
;MDSTVSRHGCRLSCPVQVNSQLVPPHSRECLMTREDDSNASAKRTGSEFGGISEEAVAESLAQPASVVEGTLEGAIPARQSPPSAARGEKVAAAHGESSGESMREEAPEQPTLEVVAGSGDPKVVNLGREPLRIGRVGYNDLVLQDKKVSRTHAQIYFEDGHYVVEDLKSTNHIYVDGNLVTKIALKSGDRITLGDTVVLFTQKSPDISLADKVAFINKNPLFNWLDDDTKVLLAESLVVRFFPKDTVVLRQNSLVESMYFLYAGSIRVVEVNEEGGERNIDQIDIADFFGESALLAGESGKYSMITNEDSYVLELHKDPLNALLLKKPEISKAFYRMVLKKLAAVPAKPGEVAQSHDQLRQVITPTDVQVIGEDKRIREAKKKIEKLAKEDQTVLVVGASGTGKRTFARYYHQLSLHPDYSYVEISLAELDANSVGPAIFGIEADPSATHMKGRIGYLEMLGTGTLAIAHAELLDAHQQSNLVTYLRFGWFHRVYGRESVKSKTKVLFIATGTEADVLAKLTPELRELLQDRIVFLPPLIQRLKDIPILAEHYLQVFAKKNAKRVNGLAREATEKLVSYSWPGNIKELENVIQRATIVASEDVIIPGDLIFVIPSEKEIHKKNLLRQDKIREILRHPLVPKVFVWFNILMVFIMAGFTLYGGSRPQDHALQDFGNNPGMLITWLVWFPILPISAFLLGRIWCAVCPIAGIGELLSRIKKFNLPVPKFLKRMDFWMVVISFLFLDYVEEFLGVAKKPWSTGMLLVIIISVSAVFCILFERKTFCRYVCPLAGMLGTYSTLSVLEIRGNKKICQTQCGQHLCYKGTEHTNGCPMFSYPASLTTNAECMLCLSCLKSCENRGVQLNLRPPLQELWHQSQPALSLSLFGVMLVGLMARHQFPALTSWQTVQQGLNWPEGLIHTLTYLGFLAMAVVPFVLSATLSAAASQEKVSENMAHYGMAFIPLALSGHVAHVLHEFLQEGIYEMLGYFVKLYYSVTAGNPIGTRDVVVSPFIHTSVITFIKFMLITGGLLGSVIALVMIARRASVRSVMGRIMPHLILLLFFWTAYLFIFLGSTGAPAEATGSPATAGQSTTATPPSTPPPASALPAAVPKPVPAPSQAVPPVAASAKTPSTVVSAATFSLLLPDIKNAASIPWRSAVVSAWVRSGQAVAGGKQYLLPVQGRVVGAVPGTLVQVSLEVGTSTAQFVVPVDAKGLFQGQIRLDSFNQRTAIVLQLLDAKTKKVLADHRVVIF
;
A
#
# COMPACT_ATOMS: atom_id res chain seq x y z
N MET A 1 -63.38 33.49 18.35
CA MET A 1 -62.07 34.18 18.35
C MET A 1 -61.01 33.16 17.97
N ASP A 2 -60.90 32.74 16.71
CA ASP A 2 -60.81 33.46 15.41
C ASP A 2 -59.38 33.99 15.18
N SER A 3 -58.76 33.97 13.99
CA SER A 3 -59.01 33.29 12.69
C SER A 3 -57.78 33.55 11.77
N THR A 4 -57.52 32.99 10.57
CA THR A 4 -58.09 31.90 9.73
C THR A 4 -57.04 31.48 8.67
N VAL A 5 -57.27 30.38 7.92
CA VAL A 5 -56.88 30.20 6.48
C VAL A 5 -55.37 30.04 6.13
N SER A 6 -54.96 29.21 5.15
CA SER A 6 -55.56 27.99 4.57
C SER A 6 -54.51 27.09 3.86
N ARG A 7 -54.90 25.84 3.57
CA ARG A 7 -54.17 24.82 2.79
C ARG A 7 -54.11 25.13 1.29
N HIS A 8 -53.22 24.46 0.53
CA HIS A 8 -53.47 23.59 -0.66
C HIS A 8 -52.10 23.24 -1.32
N GLY A 9 -51.84 22.09 -1.97
CA GLY A 9 -52.54 20.79 -1.99
C GLY A 9 -52.52 20.04 -3.34
N CYS A 10 -51.67 19.00 -3.53
CA CYS A 10 -51.77 17.87 -4.49
C CYS A 10 -50.58 16.88 -4.26
N ARG A 11 -50.70 15.53 -4.26
CA ARG A 11 -51.07 14.55 -5.33
C ARG A 11 -50.03 14.51 -6.47
N LEU A 12 -49.50 13.39 -6.97
CA LEU A 12 -49.66 11.90 -6.82
C LEU A 12 -48.26 11.24 -6.95
N SER A 13 -47.97 9.94 -6.73
CA SER A 13 -48.54 8.80 -5.96
C SER A 13 -47.53 7.62 -6.03
N CYS A 14 -47.76 6.48 -5.35
CA CYS A 14 -46.95 5.25 -5.51
C CYS A 14 -47.85 3.99 -5.57
N PRO A 15 -47.70 3.09 -6.57
CA PRO A 15 -48.50 1.88 -6.67
C PRO A 15 -47.89 0.71 -5.90
N VAL A 16 -48.61 0.18 -4.92
CA VAL A 16 -48.38 -1.15 -4.34
C VAL A 16 -49.72 -1.87 -4.31
N GLN A 17 -49.87 -2.92 -5.12
CA GLN A 17 -51.02 -3.81 -5.02
C GLN A 17 -50.86 -4.69 -3.79
N VAL A 18 -51.75 -4.55 -2.81
CA VAL A 18 -51.96 -5.54 -1.76
C VAL A 18 -53.13 -6.40 -2.17
N ASN A 19 -52.91 -7.71 -2.30
CA ASN A 19 -54.01 -8.65 -2.51
C ASN A 19 -54.65 -9.00 -1.15
N SER A 20 -55.95 -9.33 -1.16
CA SER A 20 -56.80 -9.33 0.03
C SER A 20 -56.62 -10.53 0.97
N GLN A 21 -56.93 -10.36 2.27
CA GLN A 21 -58.17 -10.90 2.86
C GLN A 21 -58.37 -10.55 4.36
N LEU A 22 -59.64 -10.23 4.69
CA LEU A 22 -60.43 -10.52 5.92
C LEU A 22 -59.88 -10.16 7.34
N VAL A 23 -60.46 -9.22 8.13
CA VAL A 23 -61.81 -9.18 8.79
C VAL A 23 -61.91 -10.08 10.06
N PRO A 24 -62.42 -9.60 11.23
CA PRO A 24 -62.63 -8.22 11.71
C PRO A 24 -62.37 -8.07 13.27
N PRO A 25 -63.16 -7.41 14.17
CA PRO A 25 -62.55 -6.72 15.34
C PRO A 25 -63.19 -7.03 16.73
N HIS A 26 -62.70 -6.34 17.78
CA HIS A 26 -63.46 -5.71 18.87
C HIS A 26 -62.45 -5.13 19.90
N SER A 27 -62.78 -4.17 20.76
CA SER A 27 -63.11 -2.75 20.53
C SER A 27 -63.42 -2.13 21.90
N ARG A 28 -62.68 -1.09 22.32
CA ARG A 28 -63.02 -0.15 23.42
C ARG A 28 -63.02 -0.77 24.84
N GLU A 29 -63.05 0.00 25.94
CA GLU A 29 -63.41 1.43 26.12
C GLU A 29 -62.71 2.09 27.35
N CYS A 30 -62.88 3.41 27.50
CA CYS A 30 -62.68 4.24 28.72
C CYS A 30 -61.24 4.49 29.27
N LEU A 31 -60.90 5.68 29.79
CA LEU A 31 -61.44 7.06 29.58
C LEU A 31 -60.36 8.14 29.96
N MET A 32 -60.73 9.43 29.86
CA MET A 32 -59.98 10.69 30.14
C MET A 32 -59.20 10.68 31.49
N THR A 33 -58.12 11.44 31.75
CA THR A 33 -57.91 12.90 31.55
C THR A 33 -56.42 13.27 31.24
N ARG A 34 -55.92 14.46 31.62
CA ARG A 34 -55.88 15.71 30.82
C ARG A 34 -55.08 16.82 31.56
N GLU A 35 -54.09 17.45 30.89
CA GLU A 35 -53.42 18.75 31.23
C GLU A 35 -52.61 18.80 32.57
N ASP A 36 -51.57 19.62 32.79
CA ASP A 36 -50.71 20.43 31.90
C ASP A 36 -49.32 20.75 32.53
N ASP A 37 -48.52 21.56 31.82
CA ASP A 37 -47.51 22.53 32.32
C ASP A 37 -46.10 22.15 32.86
N SER A 38 -45.11 22.38 31.96
CA SER A 38 -44.08 23.43 32.12
C SER A 38 -42.64 23.15 32.63
N ASN A 39 -41.74 24.01 32.15
CA ASN A 39 -40.27 23.99 32.22
C ASN A 39 -39.66 24.47 33.56
N ALA A 40 -38.54 23.87 33.99
CA ALA A 40 -37.26 24.54 34.37
C ALA A 40 -36.24 23.49 34.85
N SER A 41 -35.01 23.34 34.33
CA SER A 41 -33.88 24.28 34.14
C SER A 41 -32.95 24.37 35.35
N ALA A 42 -31.64 24.22 35.13
CA ALA A 42 -30.63 23.95 36.17
C ALA A 42 -29.87 25.19 36.66
N LYS A 43 -29.37 25.14 37.91
CA LYS A 43 -28.21 25.84 38.54
C LYS A 43 -28.24 25.56 40.07
N ARG A 44 -27.18 25.75 40.87
CA ARG A 44 -25.87 26.39 40.67
C ARG A 44 -24.81 25.75 41.59
N THR A 45 -23.53 26.05 41.35
CA THR A 45 -22.41 25.75 42.24
C THR A 45 -22.11 26.89 43.23
N GLY A 46 -21.54 26.52 44.38
CA GLY A 46 -20.98 27.40 45.42
C GLY A 46 -21.07 26.69 46.79
N SER A 47 -20.01 26.13 47.39
CA SER A 47 -18.79 26.75 47.96
C SER A 47 -19.03 27.43 49.31
N GLU A 48 -18.53 26.85 50.42
CA GLU A 48 -17.46 27.40 51.25
C GLU A 48 -17.16 26.57 52.54
N PHE A 49 -16.15 27.04 53.28
CA PHE A 49 -15.44 26.50 54.45
C PHE A 49 -16.21 25.75 55.56
N GLY A 50 -15.64 24.61 55.97
CA GLY A 50 -14.93 24.45 57.26
C GLY A 50 -15.70 24.47 58.60
N GLY A 51 -15.62 23.37 59.36
CA GLY A 51 -16.05 23.25 60.76
C GLY A 51 -15.69 21.86 61.33
N ILE A 52 -15.48 21.73 62.65
CA ILE A 52 -14.95 20.51 63.32
C ILE A 52 -15.68 20.32 64.68
N SER A 53 -15.74 19.06 65.18
CA SER A 53 -16.07 18.63 66.57
C SER A 53 -17.50 18.89 67.10
N GLU A 54 -18.12 18.08 67.97
CA GLU A 54 -17.82 16.72 68.50
C GLU A 54 -19.09 16.11 69.20
N GLU A 55 -19.05 14.81 69.55
CA GLU A 55 -19.84 14.14 70.63
C GLU A 55 -21.41 14.11 70.57
N ALA A 56 -22.15 13.18 71.23
CA ALA A 56 -21.83 11.84 71.76
C ALA A 56 -23.10 10.95 72.02
N VAL A 57 -22.99 9.65 71.69
CA VAL A 57 -23.35 8.42 72.48
C VAL A 57 -24.81 8.15 73.00
N ALA A 58 -25.14 6.83 73.03
CA ALA A 58 -26.19 6.06 73.77
C ALA A 58 -27.55 5.76 73.08
N GLU A 59 -28.31 4.69 73.42
CA GLU A 59 -28.00 3.28 73.80
C GLU A 59 -29.31 2.43 73.80
N SER A 60 -29.23 1.08 73.70
CA SER A 60 -30.29 0.08 74.05
C SER A 60 -31.52 -0.05 73.09
N LEU A 61 -32.34 -1.13 73.04
CA LEU A 61 -32.26 -2.54 73.51
C LEU A 61 -33.35 -3.45 72.86
N ALA A 62 -33.31 -4.76 73.19
CA ALA A 62 -34.41 -5.78 73.21
C ALA A 62 -34.63 -6.77 72.02
N GLN A 63 -35.11 -7.98 72.39
CA GLN A 63 -35.45 -9.17 71.57
C GLN A 63 -36.86 -9.72 71.98
N PRO A 64 -37.37 -10.84 71.39
CA PRO A 64 -37.08 -12.22 71.85
C PRO A 64 -36.68 -13.17 70.70
N ALA A 65 -35.92 -14.27 70.85
CA ALA A 65 -35.99 -15.44 71.78
C ALA A 65 -37.15 -16.41 71.45
N SER A 66 -37.00 -17.73 71.43
CA SER A 66 -35.90 -18.66 71.82
C SER A 66 -35.89 -19.85 70.80
N VAL A 67 -35.24 -21.03 70.88
CA VAL A 67 -34.41 -21.88 71.79
C VAL A 67 -33.89 -23.04 70.86
N VAL A 68 -32.87 -23.90 71.05
CA VAL A 68 -31.62 -24.15 71.83
C VAL A 68 -31.00 -25.41 71.17
N GLU A 69 -29.71 -25.80 71.15
CA GLU A 69 -28.41 -25.41 71.76
C GLU A 69 -27.35 -25.33 70.60
N GLY A 70 -26.02 -25.20 70.73
CA GLY A 70 -25.12 -25.01 71.89
C GLY A 70 -23.65 -25.33 71.58
N THR A 71 -22.73 -24.62 72.27
CA THR A 71 -21.26 -24.85 72.42
C THR A 71 -20.34 -25.00 71.19
N LEU A 72 -19.15 -24.40 71.13
CA LEU A 72 -18.50 -23.28 71.87
C LEU A 72 -17.28 -22.78 71.04
N GLU A 73 -17.01 -21.47 71.05
CA GLU A 73 -15.72 -20.72 70.86
C GLU A 73 -14.60 -21.16 69.87
N GLY A 74 -13.78 -20.26 69.29
CA GLY A 74 -13.80 -18.79 69.39
C GLY A 74 -12.60 -18.07 68.73
N ALA A 75 -12.90 -17.22 67.73
CA ALA A 75 -12.17 -16.03 67.26
C ALA A 75 -10.69 -16.07 66.75
N ILE A 76 -10.38 -15.10 65.89
CA ILE A 76 -9.09 -14.78 65.26
C ILE A 76 -8.64 -13.38 65.74
N PRO A 77 -7.35 -12.98 65.62
CA PRO A 77 -7.06 -11.87 64.70
C PRO A 77 -5.72 -12.01 63.93
N ALA A 78 -5.41 -11.07 63.05
CA ALA A 78 -4.27 -11.13 62.13
C ALA A 78 -3.50 -9.81 62.00
N ARG A 79 -2.16 -9.87 61.80
CA ARG A 79 -1.35 -9.03 60.87
C ARG A 79 0.18 -9.16 61.07
N GLN A 80 0.89 -9.20 59.94
CA GLN A 80 2.21 -8.60 59.65
C GLN A 80 3.51 -9.21 60.28
N SER A 81 4.57 -9.07 59.48
CA SER A 81 6.00 -9.40 59.69
C SER A 81 6.75 -8.28 60.47
N PRO A 82 8.06 -8.34 60.84
CA PRO A 82 9.19 -9.23 60.46
C PRO A 82 9.80 -9.94 61.73
N PRO A 83 11.10 -10.35 61.89
CA PRO A 83 12.31 -10.31 61.04
C PRO A 83 13.15 -11.63 61.00
N SER A 84 14.46 -11.52 60.70
CA SER A 84 15.47 -12.58 60.68
C SER A 84 16.35 -12.62 61.96
N ALA A 85 16.89 -13.80 62.31
CA ALA A 85 18.02 -13.97 63.25
C ALA A 85 18.72 -15.33 63.05
N ALA A 86 19.88 -15.55 63.68
CA ALA A 86 20.79 -16.66 63.36
C ALA A 86 21.13 -17.60 64.54
N ARG A 87 21.35 -18.89 64.18
CA ARG A 87 22.43 -19.79 64.67
C ARG A 87 22.52 -20.21 66.16
N GLY A 88 22.38 -21.53 66.41
CA GLY A 88 22.76 -22.26 67.64
C GLY A 88 21.95 -23.57 67.77
N GLU A 89 22.42 -24.73 67.29
CA GLU A 89 23.34 -25.71 67.92
C GLU A 89 22.77 -26.61 69.05
N LYS A 90 22.72 -27.94 68.77
CA LYS A 90 22.91 -29.10 69.69
C LYS A 90 21.79 -29.41 70.74
N VAL A 91 21.50 -30.67 71.13
CA VAL A 91 21.85 -32.05 70.66
C VAL A 91 20.87 -33.11 71.27
N ALA A 92 20.96 -34.38 70.83
CA ALA A 92 20.27 -35.61 71.32
C ALA A 92 18.80 -35.82 70.84
N ALA A 93 18.33 -36.96 70.26
CA ALA A 93 18.54 -38.43 70.41
C ALA A 93 17.45 -39.10 71.30
N ALA A 94 16.87 -40.29 71.01
CA ALA A 94 17.08 -41.31 69.95
C ALA A 94 15.82 -42.19 69.68
N HIS A 95 15.93 -43.12 68.71
CA HIS A 95 15.00 -44.22 68.33
C HIS A 95 13.66 -43.81 67.64
N GLY A 96 13.06 -44.61 66.75
CA GLY A 96 13.38 -45.98 66.27
C GLY A 96 13.05 -46.21 64.78
N GLU A 97 13.12 -47.45 64.31
CA GLU A 97 13.31 -47.81 62.89
C GLU A 97 12.03 -48.14 62.08
N SER A 98 12.03 -47.81 60.78
CA SER A 98 11.57 -48.72 59.71
C SER A 98 12.20 -48.32 58.36
N SER A 99 12.64 -49.30 57.57
CA SER A 99 13.49 -49.09 56.39
C SER A 99 12.71 -49.15 55.06
N GLY A 100 12.95 -48.18 54.18
CA GLY A 100 12.70 -48.25 52.74
C GLY A 100 13.87 -47.56 52.03
N GLU A 101 14.45 -48.20 51.01
CA GLU A 101 15.84 -47.93 50.61
C GLU A 101 16.07 -46.55 49.99
N SER A 102 16.90 -45.75 50.66
CA SER A 102 17.56 -44.59 50.07
C SER A 102 18.77 -45.03 49.25
N MET A 103 18.81 -44.72 47.96
CA MET A 103 20.11 -44.61 47.27
C MET A 103 20.89 -43.48 47.96
N ARG A 104 22.02 -43.84 48.59
CA ARG A 104 22.98 -42.83 49.07
C ARG A 104 23.70 -42.26 47.87
N GLU A 105 23.73 -40.94 47.76
CA GLU A 105 24.69 -40.25 46.90
C GLU A 105 26.09 -40.42 47.52
N GLU A 106 26.84 -41.41 47.03
CA GLU A 106 28.30 -41.29 47.04
C GLU A 106 28.65 -40.16 46.08
N ALA A 107 29.36 -39.13 46.56
CA ALA A 107 29.81 -38.03 45.71
C ALA A 107 30.71 -38.58 44.59
N PRO A 108 30.57 -38.12 43.33
CA PRO A 108 31.34 -38.65 42.21
C PRO A 108 32.83 -38.41 42.44
N GLU A 109 33.60 -39.49 42.56
CA GLU A 109 35.04 -39.41 42.69
C GLU A 109 35.63 -38.78 41.42
N GLN A 110 36.49 -37.78 41.62
CA GLN A 110 37.17 -37.09 40.53
C GLN A 110 37.99 -38.09 39.69
N PRO A 111 38.06 -37.91 38.35
CA PRO A 111 38.88 -38.79 37.50
C PRO A 111 40.34 -38.77 37.95
N THR A 112 40.99 -39.94 37.98
CA THR A 112 42.34 -40.10 38.53
C THR A 112 43.32 -40.68 37.52
N LEU A 113 44.58 -40.33 37.72
CA LEU A 113 45.75 -41.00 37.13
C LEU A 113 46.49 -41.73 38.25
N GLU A 114 46.64 -43.05 38.15
CA GLU A 114 47.36 -43.88 39.11
C GLU A 114 48.61 -44.48 38.46
N VAL A 115 49.78 -44.32 39.09
CA VAL A 115 51.00 -45.02 38.65
C VAL A 115 50.92 -46.49 39.07
N VAL A 116 50.54 -47.37 38.14
CA VAL A 116 50.28 -48.80 38.40
C VAL A 116 51.49 -49.72 38.13
N ALA A 117 52.52 -49.24 37.41
CA ALA A 117 53.81 -49.92 37.28
C ALA A 117 54.93 -48.92 36.94
N GLY A 118 56.17 -49.23 37.32
CA GLY A 118 57.36 -48.41 37.01
C GLY A 118 58.28 -48.20 38.21
N SER A 119 59.30 -47.35 38.07
CA SER A 119 60.17 -46.98 39.19
C SER A 119 59.67 -45.71 39.89
N GLY A 120 58.91 -45.88 40.98
CA GLY A 120 58.43 -44.78 41.83
C GLY A 120 57.38 -45.29 42.82
N ASP A 121 57.10 -44.52 43.88
CA ASP A 121 55.99 -44.81 44.78
C ASP A 121 54.64 -44.67 44.04
N PRO A 122 53.63 -45.52 44.35
CA PRO A 122 52.31 -45.42 43.74
C PRO A 122 51.68 -44.07 44.09
N LYS A 123 51.54 -43.21 43.07
CA LYS A 123 50.98 -41.86 43.22
C LYS A 123 49.68 -41.78 42.42
N VAL A 124 48.59 -41.53 43.13
CA VAL A 124 47.30 -41.13 42.54
C VAL A 124 47.30 -39.60 42.40
N VAL A 125 46.86 -39.09 41.25
CA VAL A 125 46.67 -37.65 41.01
C VAL A 125 45.30 -37.42 40.39
N ASN A 126 44.48 -36.58 41.01
CA ASN A 126 43.17 -36.19 40.48
C ASN A 126 43.35 -35.26 39.27
N LEU A 127 42.61 -35.52 38.21
CA LEU A 127 42.52 -34.65 37.04
C LEU A 127 41.51 -33.53 37.28
N GLY A 128 41.93 -32.30 36.98
CA GLY A 128 41.14 -31.09 37.10
C GLY A 128 40.98 -30.35 35.78
N ARG A 129 40.66 -29.06 35.88
CA ARG A 129 40.36 -28.17 34.74
C ARG A 129 41.60 -27.64 34.01
N GLU A 130 42.78 -27.71 34.62
CA GLU A 130 44.04 -27.25 34.03
C GLU A 130 44.85 -28.41 33.40
N PRO A 131 45.66 -28.16 32.34
CA PRO A 131 46.47 -29.20 31.70
C PRO A 131 47.55 -29.79 32.61
N LEU A 132 47.31 -31.01 33.12
CA LEU A 132 48.21 -31.75 33.99
C LEU A 132 49.42 -32.25 33.18
N ARG A 133 50.63 -31.82 33.55
CA ARG A 133 51.88 -32.20 32.89
C ARG A 133 52.54 -33.40 33.57
N ILE A 134 53.09 -34.29 32.76
CA ILE A 134 53.80 -35.48 33.21
C ILE A 134 55.26 -35.42 32.72
N GLY A 135 56.22 -35.68 33.59
CA GLY A 135 57.64 -35.62 33.23
C GLY A 135 58.61 -35.93 34.37
N ARG A 136 59.91 -35.84 34.11
CA ARG A 136 60.97 -36.29 35.04
C ARG A 136 61.52 -35.21 35.99
N VAL A 137 61.12 -33.95 35.84
CA VAL A 137 61.60 -32.84 36.69
C VAL A 137 60.46 -32.20 37.49
N GLY A 138 60.80 -31.64 38.65
CA GLY A 138 59.87 -31.21 39.69
C GLY A 138 58.96 -30.01 39.40
N TYR A 139 58.85 -29.55 38.15
CA TYR A 139 57.88 -28.54 37.73
C TYR A 139 56.69 -29.13 36.95
N ASN A 140 56.66 -30.45 36.72
CA ASN A 140 55.50 -31.17 36.20
C ASN A 140 54.65 -31.67 37.38
N ASP A 141 53.34 -31.76 37.19
CA ASP A 141 52.37 -32.11 38.24
C ASP A 141 52.47 -33.59 38.65
N LEU A 142 52.67 -34.46 37.66
CA LEU A 142 53.07 -35.85 37.85
C LEU A 142 54.55 -36.02 37.51
N VAL A 143 55.39 -35.99 38.56
CA VAL A 143 56.83 -36.24 38.47
C VAL A 143 57.10 -37.73 38.53
N LEU A 144 57.73 -38.29 37.49
CA LEU A 144 58.13 -39.70 37.41
C LEU A 144 59.65 -39.85 37.61
N GLN A 145 60.10 -40.79 38.44
CA GLN A 145 61.53 -41.04 38.75
C GLN A 145 62.27 -41.86 37.67
N ASP A 146 61.56 -42.28 36.62
CA ASP A 146 62.04 -43.12 35.53
C ASP A 146 63.01 -42.38 34.59
N LYS A 147 64.21 -42.95 34.35
CA LYS A 147 65.26 -42.35 33.52
C LYS A 147 64.90 -42.22 32.03
N LYS A 148 63.97 -43.01 31.51
CA LYS A 148 63.46 -42.93 30.12
C LYS A 148 62.40 -41.84 29.94
N VAL A 149 61.81 -41.33 31.02
CA VAL A 149 60.85 -40.23 30.94
C VAL A 149 61.57 -38.91 30.60
N SER A 150 61.03 -38.18 29.63
CA SER A 150 61.56 -36.87 29.22
C SER A 150 61.34 -35.82 30.31
N ARG A 151 62.09 -34.70 30.27
CA ARG A 151 61.99 -33.62 31.29
C ARG A 151 60.55 -33.16 31.48
N THR A 152 59.87 -32.91 30.37
CA THR A 152 58.42 -32.95 30.23
C THR A 152 58.15 -33.96 29.12
N HIS A 153 57.15 -34.81 29.29
CA HIS A 153 56.90 -35.97 28.43
C HIS A 153 55.49 -35.91 27.83
N ALA A 154 54.49 -35.66 28.65
CA ALA A 154 53.09 -35.61 28.26
C ALA A 154 52.33 -34.45 28.91
N GLN A 155 51.16 -34.12 28.37
CA GLN A 155 50.13 -33.39 29.09
C GLN A 155 48.76 -34.08 28.93
N ILE A 156 47.89 -33.92 29.92
CA ILE A 156 46.49 -34.38 29.90
C ILE A 156 45.57 -33.20 30.24
N TYR A 157 44.55 -32.97 29.41
CA TYR A 157 43.60 -31.87 29.56
C TYR A 157 42.19 -32.28 29.11
N PHE A 158 41.18 -31.50 29.48
CA PHE A 158 39.79 -31.74 29.11
C PHE A 158 39.43 -30.97 27.83
N GLU A 159 38.97 -31.68 26.79
CA GLU A 159 38.61 -31.13 25.47
C GLU A 159 37.36 -31.89 24.96
N ASP A 160 36.37 -31.16 24.45
CA ASP A 160 35.12 -31.71 23.86
C ASP A 160 34.48 -32.87 24.65
N GLY A 161 34.37 -32.71 25.97
CA GLY A 161 33.72 -33.66 26.88
C GLY A 161 34.57 -34.85 27.33
N HIS A 162 35.83 -34.93 26.93
CA HIS A 162 36.73 -36.05 27.21
C HIS A 162 38.09 -35.57 27.76
N TYR A 163 38.79 -36.42 28.51
CA TYR A 163 40.21 -36.17 28.83
C TYR A 163 41.07 -36.65 27.67
N VAL A 164 42.07 -35.87 27.28
CA VAL A 164 42.92 -36.10 26.12
C VAL A 164 44.38 -36.08 26.56
N VAL A 165 45.15 -37.12 26.20
CA VAL A 165 46.61 -37.17 26.41
C VAL A 165 47.35 -36.77 25.14
N GLU A 166 48.44 -36.01 25.28
CA GLU A 166 49.25 -35.46 24.18
C GLU A 166 50.76 -35.61 24.46
N ASP A 167 51.52 -36.10 23.47
CA ASP A 167 52.99 -36.25 23.51
C ASP A 167 53.69 -34.90 23.26
N LEU A 168 54.36 -34.39 24.29
CA LEU A 168 55.08 -33.11 24.23
C LEU A 168 56.48 -33.25 23.59
N LYS A 169 56.54 -34.02 22.49
CA LYS A 169 57.75 -34.39 21.73
C LYS A 169 58.79 -35.07 22.61
N SER A 170 58.33 -36.03 23.41
CA SER A 170 59.18 -36.87 24.25
C SER A 170 60.16 -37.72 23.44
N THR A 171 61.18 -38.25 24.12
CA THR A 171 62.27 -39.02 23.51
C THR A 171 61.92 -40.49 23.30
N ASN A 172 60.92 -41.01 24.01
CA ASN A 172 60.50 -42.41 23.98
C ASN A 172 59.00 -42.59 23.67
N HIS A 173 58.29 -41.51 23.35
CA HIS A 173 56.86 -41.45 23.01
C HIS A 173 55.89 -41.92 24.10
N ILE A 174 54.59 -41.75 23.81
CA ILE A 174 53.47 -42.24 24.61
C ILE A 174 52.86 -43.45 23.90
N TYR A 175 52.53 -44.48 24.67
CA TYR A 175 51.71 -45.60 24.19
C TYR A 175 50.44 -45.70 25.04
N VAL A 176 49.27 -45.84 24.43
CA VAL A 176 48.01 -46.12 25.13
C VAL A 176 47.53 -47.52 24.73
N ASP A 177 47.40 -48.39 25.74
CA ASP A 177 47.16 -49.84 25.58
C ASP A 177 48.10 -50.50 24.56
N GLY A 178 49.37 -50.07 24.56
CA GLY A 178 50.43 -50.56 23.66
C GLY A 178 50.45 -49.90 22.27
N ASN A 179 49.49 -49.03 21.93
CA ASN A 179 49.46 -48.32 20.65
C ASN A 179 50.19 -46.98 20.76
N LEU A 180 51.12 -46.71 19.85
CA LEU A 180 51.85 -45.43 19.77
C LEU A 180 50.88 -44.28 19.46
N VAL A 181 50.84 -43.24 20.30
CA VAL A 181 49.93 -42.09 20.14
C VAL A 181 50.64 -40.75 20.30
N THR A 182 50.20 -39.76 19.53
CA THR A 182 50.63 -38.35 19.63
C THR A 182 49.59 -37.47 20.32
N LYS A 183 48.29 -37.68 20.04
CA LYS A 183 47.14 -37.11 20.76
C LYS A 183 45.98 -38.09 20.71
N ILE A 184 45.36 -38.44 21.84
CA ILE A 184 44.20 -39.35 21.90
C ILE A 184 43.29 -39.05 23.10
N ALA A 185 41.96 -39.18 22.90
CA ALA A 185 40.97 -39.12 23.97
C ALA A 185 40.94 -40.43 24.77
N LEU A 186 41.09 -40.31 26.09
CA LEU A 186 41.17 -41.40 27.05
C LEU A 186 39.79 -41.94 27.46
N LYS A 187 39.75 -43.22 27.83
CA LYS A 187 38.61 -43.90 28.44
C LYS A 187 39.02 -44.54 29.77
N SER A 188 38.05 -44.68 30.68
CA SER A 188 38.27 -45.33 31.98
C SER A 188 38.79 -46.76 31.78
N GLY A 189 40.00 -47.04 32.28
CA GLY A 189 40.72 -48.31 32.10
C GLY A 189 41.96 -48.23 31.20
N ASP A 190 42.12 -47.17 30.39
CA ASP A 190 43.24 -46.99 29.46
C ASP A 190 44.60 -46.93 30.19
N ARG A 191 45.59 -47.66 29.67
CA ARG A 191 46.96 -47.71 30.24
C ARG A 191 47.94 -46.89 29.41
N ILE A 192 48.36 -45.77 29.99
CA ILE A 192 49.29 -44.80 29.39
C ILE A 192 50.72 -45.17 29.79
N THR A 193 51.50 -45.72 28.87
CA THR A 193 52.91 -46.07 29.07
C THR A 193 53.82 -44.90 28.66
N LEU A 194 54.73 -44.54 29.57
CA LEU A 194 55.68 -43.43 29.50
C LEU A 194 57.06 -43.93 29.95
N GLY A 195 57.92 -44.30 28.99
CA GLY A 195 59.20 -44.95 29.32
C GLY A 195 59.00 -46.39 29.80
N ASP A 196 59.50 -46.71 31.00
CA ASP A 196 59.25 -47.97 31.72
C ASP A 196 58.08 -47.85 32.73
N THR A 197 57.40 -46.71 32.77
CA THR A 197 56.31 -46.41 33.72
C THR A 197 54.94 -46.53 33.03
N VAL A 198 53.94 -47.10 33.73
CA VAL A 198 52.56 -47.22 33.26
C VAL A 198 51.63 -46.50 34.22
N VAL A 199 50.81 -45.60 33.68
CA VAL A 199 49.78 -44.82 34.38
C VAL A 199 48.40 -45.28 33.92
N LEU A 200 47.54 -45.68 34.84
CA LEU A 200 46.15 -46.03 34.58
C LEU A 200 45.28 -44.76 34.69
N PHE A 201 44.45 -44.49 33.68
CA PHE A 201 43.40 -43.47 33.77
C PHE A 201 42.08 -44.10 34.22
N THR A 202 41.50 -43.61 35.31
CA THR A 202 40.26 -44.12 35.90
C THR A 202 39.24 -43.00 36.03
N GLN A 203 38.03 -43.24 35.52
CA GLN A 203 36.87 -42.35 35.67
C GLN A 203 35.62 -43.18 35.95
N LYS A 204 34.98 -42.99 37.11
CA LYS A 204 33.67 -43.59 37.40
C LYS A 204 32.58 -42.83 36.64
N SER A 205 32.15 -43.35 35.50
CA SER A 205 30.88 -42.96 34.87
C SER A 205 29.72 -43.69 35.58
N PRO A 206 28.64 -43.00 36.02
CA PRO A 206 27.42 -43.69 36.39
C PRO A 206 26.81 -44.31 35.12
N ASP A 207 26.72 -45.64 35.10
CA ASP A 207 26.13 -46.38 33.99
C ASP A 207 24.59 -46.31 34.08
N ILE A 208 24.03 -45.17 33.67
CA ILE A 208 22.58 -44.90 33.73
C ILE A 208 21.86 -45.94 32.87
N SER A 209 21.19 -46.88 33.52
CA SER A 209 20.64 -48.06 32.85
C SER A 209 19.51 -47.68 31.87
N LEU A 210 19.19 -48.59 30.97
CA LEU A 210 18.03 -48.40 30.07
C LEU A 210 16.73 -48.22 30.87
N ALA A 211 16.60 -48.87 32.03
CA ALA A 211 15.45 -48.70 32.92
C ALA A 211 15.40 -47.28 33.52
N ASP A 212 16.54 -46.70 33.91
CA ASP A 212 16.61 -45.33 34.46
C ASP A 212 16.30 -44.27 33.40
N LYS A 213 16.78 -44.48 32.15
CA LYS A 213 16.42 -43.63 31.00
C LYS A 213 14.92 -43.70 30.71
N VAL A 214 14.32 -44.89 30.72
CA VAL A 214 12.86 -45.07 30.58
C VAL A 214 12.09 -44.46 31.75
N ALA A 215 12.61 -44.52 32.98
CA ALA A 215 12.02 -43.88 34.15
C ALA A 215 12.06 -42.34 34.05
N PHE A 216 13.17 -41.77 33.56
CA PHE A 216 13.29 -40.34 33.26
C PHE A 216 12.28 -39.89 32.19
N ILE A 217 12.16 -40.64 31.08
CA ILE A 217 11.19 -40.37 30.02
C ILE A 217 9.75 -40.44 30.53
N ASN A 218 9.41 -41.43 31.38
CA ASN A 218 8.08 -41.57 31.97
C ASN A 218 7.74 -40.43 32.96
N LYS A 219 8.73 -39.94 33.73
CA LYS A 219 8.56 -38.78 34.62
C LYS A 219 8.37 -37.47 33.85
N ASN A 220 8.88 -37.36 32.62
CA ASN A 220 8.81 -36.12 31.84
C ASN A 220 7.40 -35.93 31.20
N PRO A 221 6.69 -34.81 31.49
CA PRO A 221 5.35 -34.55 30.94
C PRO A 221 5.25 -34.39 29.42
N LEU A 222 6.37 -34.34 28.69
CA LEU A 222 6.39 -34.28 27.23
C LEU A 222 6.27 -35.65 26.56
N PHE A 223 6.70 -36.73 27.23
CA PHE A 223 6.83 -38.07 26.65
C PHE A 223 6.00 -39.15 27.35
N ASN A 224 5.44 -38.87 28.53
CA ASN A 224 4.63 -39.82 29.31
C ASN A 224 3.48 -40.49 28.53
N TRP A 225 2.92 -39.82 27.52
CA TRP A 225 1.80 -40.26 26.68
C TRP A 225 2.18 -41.09 25.45
N LEU A 226 3.49 -41.28 25.18
CA LEU A 226 3.95 -42.20 24.14
C LEU A 226 3.63 -43.66 24.51
N ASP A 227 3.58 -44.54 23.52
CA ASP A 227 3.59 -45.99 23.73
C ASP A 227 4.95 -46.48 24.25
N ASP A 228 4.94 -47.52 25.08
CA ASP A 228 6.14 -47.93 25.82
C ASP A 228 7.26 -48.45 24.91
N ASP A 229 6.94 -49.11 23.79
CA ASP A 229 7.91 -49.45 22.72
C ASP A 229 8.65 -48.20 22.20
N THR A 230 7.92 -47.11 21.96
CA THR A 230 8.49 -45.83 21.52
C THR A 230 9.34 -45.18 22.62
N LYS A 231 8.97 -45.34 23.90
CA LYS A 231 9.80 -44.86 25.02
C LYS A 231 11.12 -45.63 25.12
N VAL A 232 11.11 -46.95 24.91
CA VAL A 232 12.32 -47.78 24.89
C VAL A 232 13.22 -47.37 23.73
N LEU A 233 12.69 -47.24 22.51
CA LEU A 233 13.44 -46.77 21.33
C LEU A 233 14.06 -45.36 21.53
N LEU A 234 13.35 -44.47 22.24
CA LEU A 234 13.87 -43.16 22.61
C LEU A 234 14.97 -43.26 23.68
N ALA A 235 14.82 -44.15 24.68
CA ALA A 235 15.82 -44.39 25.73
C ALA A 235 17.11 -45.01 25.19
N GLU A 236 17.02 -45.94 24.24
CA GLU A 236 18.16 -46.51 23.51
C GLU A 236 18.94 -45.44 22.72
N SER A 237 18.25 -44.42 22.22
CA SER A 237 18.83 -43.34 21.41
C SER A 237 19.48 -42.22 22.24
N LEU A 238 19.38 -42.25 23.58
CA LEU A 238 19.94 -41.25 24.48
C LEU A 238 21.33 -41.65 24.99
N VAL A 239 22.35 -40.86 24.65
CA VAL A 239 23.75 -41.04 25.07
C VAL A 239 24.00 -40.28 26.37
N VAL A 240 24.64 -40.90 27.36
CA VAL A 240 25.00 -40.23 28.62
C VAL A 240 26.28 -39.41 28.43
N ARG A 241 26.27 -38.16 28.87
CA ARG A 241 27.44 -37.28 28.93
C ARG A 241 27.64 -36.75 30.35
N PHE A 242 28.90 -36.61 30.73
CA PHE A 242 29.33 -35.96 31.97
C PHE A 242 30.04 -34.65 31.64
N PHE A 243 29.67 -33.58 32.34
CA PHE A 243 30.27 -32.27 32.21
C PHE A 243 30.71 -31.79 33.61
N PRO A 244 32.01 -31.69 33.89
CA PRO A 244 32.51 -31.11 35.13
C PRO A 244 32.01 -29.67 35.34
N LYS A 245 32.02 -29.18 36.57
CA LYS A 245 31.68 -27.80 36.94
C LYS A 245 32.42 -26.76 36.07
N ASP A 246 31.71 -25.68 35.71
CA ASP A 246 32.17 -24.56 34.89
C ASP A 246 32.69 -24.97 33.50
N THR A 247 32.19 -26.07 32.93
CA THR A 247 32.46 -26.47 31.53
C THR A 247 31.32 -26.08 30.60
N VAL A 248 31.66 -25.82 29.34
CA VAL A 248 30.72 -25.33 28.30
C VAL A 248 30.12 -26.53 27.58
N VAL A 249 28.81 -26.75 27.74
CA VAL A 249 28.04 -27.83 27.10
C VAL A 249 27.63 -27.47 25.67
N LEU A 250 27.27 -26.21 25.45
CA LEU A 250 27.03 -25.60 24.14
C LEU A 250 27.63 -24.20 24.11
N ARG A 251 28.17 -23.78 22.97
CA ARG A 251 28.80 -22.46 22.82
C ARG A 251 27.89 -21.52 22.02
N GLN A 252 27.85 -20.25 22.41
CA GLN A 252 27.22 -19.21 21.61
C GLN A 252 27.82 -19.18 20.19
N ASN A 253 26.96 -19.00 19.20
CA ASN A 253 27.23 -18.97 17.76
C ASN A 253 27.80 -20.27 17.14
N SER A 254 27.96 -21.38 17.89
CA SER A 254 28.26 -22.69 17.26
C SER A 254 26.99 -23.34 16.68
N LEU A 255 27.14 -24.15 15.62
CA LEU A 255 26.07 -25.00 15.12
C LEU A 255 25.65 -26.00 16.22
N VAL A 256 24.35 -26.34 16.30
CA VAL A 256 23.82 -27.27 17.28
C VAL A 256 23.37 -28.56 16.59
N GLU A 257 24.04 -29.67 16.89
CA GLU A 257 23.81 -30.98 16.25
C GLU A 257 23.21 -32.03 17.21
N SER A 258 23.04 -31.69 18.48
CA SER A 258 22.34 -32.50 19.48
C SER A 258 21.39 -31.63 20.29
N MET A 259 20.36 -32.27 20.84
CA MET A 259 19.59 -31.71 21.95
C MET A 259 19.94 -32.43 23.24
N TYR A 260 19.72 -31.75 24.36
CA TYR A 260 20.24 -32.17 25.66
C TYR A 260 19.12 -32.12 26.71
N PHE A 261 19.01 -33.18 27.51
CA PHE A 261 18.12 -33.26 28.67
C PHE A 261 18.97 -33.35 29.95
N LEU A 262 18.71 -32.49 30.94
CA LEU A 262 19.48 -32.46 32.17
C LEU A 262 18.98 -33.55 33.14
N TYR A 263 19.84 -34.52 33.44
CA TYR A 263 19.51 -35.67 34.31
C TYR A 263 19.87 -35.40 35.77
N ALA A 264 21.01 -34.75 36.03
CA ALA A 264 21.44 -34.29 37.35
C ALA A 264 22.42 -33.11 37.23
N GLY A 265 22.50 -32.27 38.27
CA GLY A 265 23.24 -31.00 38.26
C GLY A 265 22.40 -29.82 37.73
N SER A 266 23.05 -28.68 37.51
CA SER A 266 22.43 -27.43 37.04
C SER A 266 23.32 -26.67 36.04
N ILE A 267 22.69 -25.98 35.08
CA ILE A 267 23.38 -25.29 33.97
C ILE A 267 22.91 -23.84 33.89
N ARG A 268 23.85 -22.87 33.88
CA ARG A 268 23.55 -21.45 33.62
C ARG A 268 23.60 -21.13 32.12
N VAL A 269 22.70 -20.24 31.70
CA VAL A 269 22.59 -19.74 30.33
C VAL A 269 23.26 -18.36 30.25
N VAL A 270 24.29 -18.24 29.42
CA VAL A 270 25.20 -17.08 29.37
C VAL A 270 25.27 -16.47 27.97
N GLU A 271 24.98 -15.18 27.88
CA GLU A 271 25.28 -14.35 26.71
C GLU A 271 26.70 -13.79 26.82
N VAL A 272 27.50 -13.96 25.78
CA VAL A 272 28.90 -13.51 25.69
C VAL A 272 28.98 -12.40 24.66
N ASN A 273 29.40 -11.22 25.09
CA ASN A 273 29.58 -10.05 24.22
C ASN A 273 30.85 -10.18 23.36
N GLU A 274 30.96 -9.37 22.29
CA GLU A 274 32.14 -9.37 21.41
C GLU A 274 33.45 -9.00 22.13
N GLU A 275 33.37 -8.28 23.27
CA GLU A 275 34.49 -7.95 24.17
C GLU A 275 34.81 -9.05 25.21
N GLY A 276 34.12 -10.21 25.15
CA GLY A 276 34.33 -11.34 26.07
C GLY A 276 33.60 -11.24 27.42
N GLY A 277 32.78 -10.21 27.65
CA GLY A 277 31.97 -10.07 28.86
C GLY A 277 30.81 -11.07 28.92
N GLU A 278 30.73 -11.84 30.01
CA GLU A 278 29.65 -12.80 30.29
C GLU A 278 28.45 -12.14 30.98
N ARG A 279 27.24 -12.53 30.57
CA ARG A 279 25.96 -12.12 31.17
C ARG A 279 25.05 -13.33 31.38
N ASN A 280 24.76 -13.66 32.64
CA ASN A 280 23.73 -14.65 32.96
C ASN A 280 22.35 -14.15 32.50
N ILE A 281 21.62 -15.01 31.80
CA ILE A 281 20.24 -14.77 31.32
C ILE A 281 19.24 -15.65 32.05
N ASP A 282 19.56 -16.93 32.25
CA ASP A 282 18.63 -17.94 32.76
C ASP A 282 19.37 -19.12 33.43
N GLN A 283 18.63 -20.04 34.04
CA GLN A 283 19.14 -21.32 34.56
C GLN A 283 18.28 -22.48 34.06
N ILE A 284 18.92 -23.63 33.83
CA ILE A 284 18.31 -24.90 33.44
C ILE A 284 18.50 -25.88 34.60
N ASP A 285 17.38 -26.40 35.10
CA ASP A 285 17.31 -27.33 36.23
C ASP A 285 16.97 -28.76 35.77
N ILE A 286 16.96 -29.70 36.73
CA ILE A 286 16.78 -31.13 36.47
C ILE A 286 15.45 -31.42 35.75
N ALA A 287 15.53 -32.31 34.75
CA ALA A 287 14.45 -32.71 33.82
C ALA A 287 14.02 -31.67 32.77
N ASP A 288 14.59 -30.46 32.76
CA ASP A 288 14.50 -29.54 31.63
C ASP A 288 15.49 -29.89 30.50
N PHE A 289 15.35 -29.20 29.36
CA PHE A 289 16.03 -29.54 28.10
C PHE A 289 16.31 -28.32 27.21
N PHE A 290 17.39 -28.42 26.42
CA PHE A 290 17.96 -27.32 25.66
C PHE A 290 18.62 -27.78 24.34
N GLY A 291 18.98 -26.83 23.49
CA GLY A 291 19.53 -27.05 22.14
C GLY A 291 18.48 -27.39 21.06
N GLU A 292 17.27 -27.78 21.47
CA GLU A 292 16.17 -28.22 20.61
C GLU A 292 15.77 -27.21 19.54
N SER A 293 15.75 -25.93 19.90
CA SER A 293 15.30 -24.84 19.01
C SER A 293 16.29 -24.57 17.87
N ALA A 294 17.59 -24.56 18.18
CA ALA A 294 18.66 -24.45 17.18
C ALA A 294 18.74 -25.71 16.31
N LEU A 295 18.66 -26.91 16.91
CA LEU A 295 18.66 -28.20 16.21
C LEU A 295 17.51 -28.33 15.19
N LEU A 296 16.29 -27.95 15.59
CA LEU A 296 15.11 -28.03 14.72
C LEU A 296 15.11 -26.96 13.61
N ALA A 297 15.72 -25.80 13.84
CA ALA A 297 15.86 -24.75 12.84
C ALA A 297 17.05 -24.97 11.88
N GLY A 298 18.08 -25.71 12.31
CA GLY A 298 19.37 -25.76 11.65
C GLY A 298 20.20 -24.49 11.85
N GLU A 299 19.93 -23.75 12.93
CA GLU A 299 20.62 -22.50 13.31
C GLU A 299 21.73 -22.75 14.34
N SER A 300 22.52 -21.72 14.64
CA SER A 300 23.50 -21.75 15.74
C SER A 300 22.85 -21.45 17.10
N GLY A 301 23.50 -21.91 18.17
CA GLY A 301 23.07 -21.65 19.55
C GLY A 301 23.23 -20.18 19.90
N LYS A 302 22.18 -19.51 20.40
CA LYS A 302 22.23 -18.07 20.71
C LYS A 302 23.00 -17.70 21.97
N TYR A 303 23.15 -18.65 22.89
CA TYR A 303 23.78 -18.45 24.20
C TYR A 303 24.71 -19.64 24.49
N SER A 304 25.70 -19.41 25.34
CA SER A 304 26.54 -20.47 25.89
C SER A 304 25.83 -21.13 27.07
N MET A 305 25.91 -22.46 27.16
CA MET A 305 25.37 -23.27 28.26
C MET A 305 26.56 -23.75 29.09
N ILE A 306 26.64 -23.32 30.35
CA ILE A 306 27.80 -23.59 31.24
C ILE A 306 27.31 -24.28 32.51
N THR A 307 27.96 -25.37 32.91
CA THR A 307 27.59 -26.09 34.16
C THR A 307 27.91 -25.25 35.41
N ASN A 308 27.01 -25.25 36.39
CA ASN A 308 27.25 -24.67 37.71
C ASN A 308 27.89 -25.67 38.69
N GLU A 309 27.75 -26.96 38.41
CA GLU A 309 28.25 -28.09 39.20
C GLU A 309 28.46 -29.31 38.29
N ASP A 310 29.01 -30.39 38.81
CA ASP A 310 29.25 -31.62 38.05
C ASP A 310 27.92 -32.21 37.56
N SER A 311 27.70 -32.15 36.25
CA SER A 311 26.38 -32.34 35.64
C SER A 311 26.32 -33.55 34.71
N TYR A 312 25.21 -34.28 34.74
CA TYR A 312 24.93 -35.42 33.88
C TYR A 312 23.81 -35.07 32.90
N VAL A 313 24.08 -35.27 31.61
CA VAL A 313 23.22 -34.82 30.52
C VAL A 313 22.95 -35.98 29.57
N LEU A 314 21.70 -36.19 29.20
CA LEU A 314 21.30 -37.15 28.16
C LEU A 314 21.28 -36.41 26.82
N GLU A 315 22.17 -36.81 25.91
CA GLU A 315 22.32 -36.27 24.57
C GLU A 315 21.49 -37.09 23.56
N LEU A 316 20.69 -36.40 22.74
CA LEU A 316 20.05 -36.97 21.55
C LEU A 316 20.57 -36.26 20.29
N HIS A 317 21.42 -36.96 19.55
CA HIS A 317 22.00 -36.45 18.31
C HIS A 317 20.99 -36.40 17.15
N LYS A 318 21.22 -35.49 16.21
CA LYS A 318 20.42 -35.22 15.00
C LYS A 318 20.05 -36.47 14.19
N ASP A 319 20.98 -37.40 13.99
CA ASP A 319 20.74 -38.56 13.13
C ASP A 319 19.90 -39.67 13.79
N PRO A 320 20.16 -40.08 15.06
CA PRO A 320 19.19 -40.83 15.85
C PRO A 320 17.80 -40.18 15.89
N LEU A 321 17.72 -38.87 16.11
CA LEU A 321 16.45 -38.13 16.09
C LEU A 321 15.74 -38.22 14.73
N ASN A 322 16.46 -38.02 13.62
CA ASN A 322 15.90 -38.18 12.26
C ASN A 322 15.42 -39.62 12.00
N ALA A 323 16.17 -40.63 12.44
CA ALA A 323 15.79 -42.03 12.31
C ALA A 323 14.56 -42.40 13.15
N LEU A 324 14.46 -41.88 14.38
CA LEU A 324 13.28 -42.00 15.24
C LEU A 324 12.04 -41.35 14.61
N LEU A 325 12.17 -40.11 14.12
CA LEU A 325 11.10 -39.37 13.45
C LEU A 325 10.59 -40.04 12.17
N LEU A 326 11.45 -40.80 11.48
CA LEU A 326 11.08 -41.63 10.33
C LEU A 326 10.39 -42.95 10.72
N LYS A 327 10.74 -43.54 11.87
CA LYS A 327 10.17 -44.82 12.36
C LYS A 327 8.84 -44.67 13.11
N LYS A 328 8.65 -43.59 13.88
CA LYS A 328 7.49 -43.38 14.76
C LYS A 328 6.98 -41.92 14.65
N PRO A 329 5.93 -41.63 13.84
CA PRO A 329 5.40 -40.26 13.69
C PRO A 329 4.81 -39.68 14.99
N GLU A 330 4.58 -40.51 16.01
CA GLU A 330 4.19 -40.15 17.38
C GLU A 330 5.24 -39.26 18.04
N ILE A 331 6.52 -39.57 17.84
CA ILE A 331 7.65 -38.76 18.32
C ILE A 331 7.56 -37.35 17.72
N SER A 332 7.26 -37.24 16.42
CA SER A 332 7.09 -35.94 15.75
C SER A 332 6.00 -35.08 16.41
N LYS A 333 4.88 -35.69 16.81
CA LYS A 333 3.79 -35.00 17.54
C LYS A 333 4.24 -34.51 18.92
N ALA A 334 5.14 -35.22 19.61
CA ALA A 334 5.74 -34.74 20.87
C ALA A 334 6.59 -33.49 20.65
N PHE A 335 7.48 -33.50 19.64
CA PHE A 335 8.30 -32.35 19.29
C PHE A 335 7.48 -31.12 18.88
N TYR A 336 6.41 -31.28 18.09
CA TYR A 336 5.53 -30.15 17.75
C TYR A 336 4.75 -29.62 18.97
N ARG A 337 4.23 -30.49 19.85
CA ARG A 337 3.56 -30.07 21.10
C ARG A 337 4.50 -29.32 22.05
N MET A 338 5.74 -29.79 22.18
CA MET A 338 6.80 -29.15 22.96
C MET A 338 7.08 -27.72 22.47
N VAL A 339 7.24 -27.53 21.15
CA VAL A 339 7.44 -26.20 20.54
C VAL A 339 6.22 -25.30 20.76
N LEU A 340 5.00 -25.80 20.54
CA LEU A 340 3.78 -25.02 20.77
C LEU A 340 3.62 -24.60 22.24
N LYS A 341 3.98 -25.47 23.20
CA LYS A 341 3.93 -25.15 24.64
C LYS A 341 4.95 -24.08 25.03
N LYS A 342 6.23 -24.18 24.60
CA LYS A 342 7.23 -23.13 24.84
C LYS A 342 6.85 -21.80 24.15
N LEU A 343 6.24 -21.83 22.97
CA LEU A 343 5.76 -20.61 22.28
C LEU A 343 4.62 -19.89 23.01
N ALA A 344 3.72 -20.63 23.67
CA ALA A 344 2.60 -20.07 24.44
C ALA A 344 3.05 -19.50 25.80
N ALA A 345 4.12 -20.03 26.40
CA ALA A 345 4.60 -19.65 27.73
C ALA A 345 5.38 -18.32 27.78
N VAL A 346 5.84 -17.78 26.65
CA VAL A 346 6.68 -16.56 26.61
C VAL A 346 5.82 -15.30 26.45
N PRO A 347 5.68 -14.45 27.49
CA PRO A 347 4.92 -13.21 27.40
C PRO A 347 5.60 -12.20 26.47
N ALA A 348 4.82 -11.51 25.63
CA ALA A 348 5.32 -10.60 24.62
C ALA A 348 5.80 -9.26 25.22
N LYS A 349 7.10 -9.13 25.48
CA LYS A 349 7.74 -7.82 25.72
C LYS A 349 7.78 -7.01 24.41
N PRO A 350 7.30 -5.75 24.37
CA PRO A 350 7.35 -4.92 23.18
C PRO A 350 8.74 -4.27 23.02
N GLY A 351 9.54 -4.73 22.06
CA GLY A 351 10.80 -4.07 21.72
C GLY A 351 11.64 -4.81 20.67
N GLU A 352 12.06 -6.05 20.97
CA GLU A 352 13.25 -6.64 20.35
C GLU A 352 13.01 -8.03 19.71
N VAL A 353 13.84 -8.35 18.72
CA VAL A 353 13.93 -9.64 17.97
C VAL A 353 12.62 -10.09 17.28
N ALA A 354 12.32 -9.44 16.14
CA ALA A 354 11.06 -9.63 15.40
C ALA A 354 11.21 -10.27 13.99
N GLN A 355 12.08 -11.27 13.79
CA GLN A 355 12.28 -11.89 12.45
C GLN A 355 12.30 -13.44 12.37
N SER A 356 12.87 -14.21 13.32
CA SER A 356 12.98 -15.68 13.16
C SER A 356 11.85 -16.52 13.80
N HIS A 357 11.12 -16.00 14.80
CA HIS A 357 10.13 -16.77 15.58
C HIS A 357 8.68 -16.60 15.09
N ASP A 358 8.49 -16.04 13.90
CA ASP A 358 7.21 -15.48 13.46
C ASP A 358 6.24 -16.55 12.90
N GLN A 359 6.73 -17.51 12.11
CA GLN A 359 5.89 -18.43 11.33
C GLN A 359 4.97 -19.35 12.15
N LEU A 360 5.32 -19.69 13.39
CA LEU A 360 4.46 -20.48 14.30
C LEU A 360 3.63 -19.59 15.24
N ARG A 361 4.13 -18.40 15.60
CA ARG A 361 3.38 -17.42 16.41
C ARG A 361 2.20 -16.81 15.66
N GLN A 362 2.28 -16.67 14.34
CA GLN A 362 1.15 -16.21 13.50
C GLN A 362 -0.06 -17.16 13.50
N VAL A 363 0.14 -18.43 13.89
CA VAL A 363 -0.87 -19.50 13.77
C VAL A 363 -1.78 -19.55 15.00
N ILE A 364 -1.21 -19.42 16.21
CA ILE A 364 -1.98 -19.32 17.46
C ILE A 364 -2.55 -17.91 17.57
N THR A 365 -3.87 -17.80 17.51
CA THR A 365 -4.55 -16.50 17.39
C THR A 365 -5.25 -16.12 18.71
N PRO A 366 -5.02 -14.90 19.27
CA PRO A 366 -5.70 -14.45 20.48
C PRO A 366 -7.22 -14.54 20.38
N THR A 367 -7.81 -15.27 21.32
CA THR A 367 -9.23 -15.65 21.39
C THR A 367 -10.09 -14.59 22.09
N ASP A 368 -9.51 -13.74 22.94
CA ASP A 368 -10.17 -12.65 23.64
C ASP A 368 -10.84 -11.65 22.69
N VAL A 369 -12.14 -11.82 22.47
CA VAL A 369 -12.97 -10.92 21.66
C VAL A 369 -14.30 -10.60 22.33
N GLN A 370 -14.89 -9.48 21.92
CA GLN A 370 -16.26 -9.11 22.24
C GLN A 370 -17.03 -8.85 20.94
N VAL A 371 -18.22 -9.43 20.81
CA VAL A 371 -19.13 -9.12 19.70
C VAL A 371 -19.97 -7.90 20.06
N ILE A 372 -19.82 -6.83 19.28
CA ILE A 372 -20.40 -5.50 19.50
C ILE A 372 -21.39 -5.18 18.37
N GLY A 373 -22.57 -4.69 18.74
CA GLY A 373 -23.67 -4.32 17.83
C GLY A 373 -25.03 -4.63 18.46
N GLU A 374 -26.01 -3.76 18.19
CA GLU A 374 -27.38 -3.87 18.72
C GLU A 374 -28.45 -4.00 17.62
N ASP A 375 -28.07 -3.90 16.35
CA ASP A 375 -28.98 -4.17 15.25
C ASP A 375 -29.62 -5.57 15.40
N LYS A 376 -30.90 -5.67 15.05
CA LYS A 376 -31.68 -6.92 15.14
C LYS A 376 -30.94 -8.09 14.48
N ARG A 377 -30.35 -7.86 13.30
CA ARG A 377 -29.65 -8.89 12.51
C ARG A 377 -28.38 -9.40 13.21
N ILE A 378 -27.67 -8.53 13.93
CA ILE A 378 -26.47 -8.90 14.68
C ILE A 378 -26.83 -9.62 15.98
N ARG A 379 -27.91 -9.23 16.66
CA ARG A 379 -28.45 -10.00 17.80
C ARG A 379 -28.97 -11.38 17.38
N GLU A 380 -29.56 -11.52 16.20
CA GLU A 380 -29.99 -12.81 15.64
C GLU A 380 -28.78 -13.69 15.28
N ALA A 381 -27.77 -13.14 14.58
CA ALA A 381 -26.52 -13.84 14.28
C ALA A 381 -25.78 -14.27 15.55
N LYS A 382 -25.74 -13.41 16.58
CA LYS A 382 -25.13 -13.69 17.89
C LYS A 382 -25.84 -14.85 18.60
N LYS A 383 -27.18 -14.81 18.71
CA LYS A 383 -27.96 -15.94 19.27
C LYS A 383 -27.76 -17.24 18.49
N LYS A 384 -27.66 -17.18 17.16
CA LYS A 384 -27.44 -18.38 16.33
C LYS A 384 -26.06 -19.00 16.58
N ILE A 385 -25.00 -18.18 16.65
CA ILE A 385 -23.65 -18.71 16.89
C ILE A 385 -23.47 -19.19 18.34
N GLU A 386 -24.10 -18.53 19.33
CA GLU A 386 -24.16 -18.98 20.72
C GLU A 386 -24.82 -20.37 20.87
N LYS A 387 -25.90 -20.63 20.12
CA LYS A 387 -26.54 -21.94 20.07
C LYS A 387 -25.60 -23.00 19.46
N LEU A 388 -25.05 -22.72 18.27
CA LEU A 388 -24.20 -23.67 17.54
C LEU A 388 -22.89 -23.99 18.27
N ALA A 389 -22.35 -23.08 19.07
CA ALA A 389 -21.17 -23.32 19.91
C ALA A 389 -21.46 -24.30 21.07
N LYS A 390 -22.59 -24.13 21.76
CA LYS A 390 -23.02 -25.00 22.86
C LYS A 390 -23.41 -26.41 22.40
N GLU A 391 -23.94 -26.53 21.19
CA GLU A 391 -24.26 -27.81 20.55
C GLU A 391 -23.04 -28.46 19.87
N ASP A 392 -21.85 -27.87 20.00
CA ASP A 392 -20.62 -28.18 19.24
C ASP A 392 -20.92 -28.54 17.77
N GLN A 393 -21.44 -27.59 17.00
CA GLN A 393 -21.77 -27.77 15.58
C GLN A 393 -20.85 -26.96 14.67
N THR A 394 -20.40 -27.57 13.58
CA THR A 394 -19.54 -26.92 12.56
C THR A 394 -20.27 -25.75 11.89
N VAL A 395 -19.77 -24.53 12.07
CA VAL A 395 -20.40 -23.28 11.58
C VAL A 395 -19.77 -22.79 10.27
N LEU A 396 -20.59 -22.17 9.41
CA LEU A 396 -20.14 -21.38 8.27
C LEU A 396 -20.52 -19.89 8.46
N VAL A 397 -19.53 -19.04 8.73
CA VAL A 397 -19.70 -17.58 8.91
C VAL A 397 -19.52 -16.87 7.57
N VAL A 398 -20.58 -16.25 7.06
CA VAL A 398 -20.62 -15.63 5.72
C VAL A 398 -20.80 -14.11 5.81
N GLY A 399 -20.31 -13.38 4.81
CA GLY A 399 -20.58 -11.95 4.64
C GLY A 399 -19.50 -11.23 3.83
N ALA A 400 -19.66 -9.92 3.65
CA ALA A 400 -18.69 -9.10 2.94
C ALA A 400 -17.31 -9.02 3.64
N SER A 401 -16.33 -8.38 3.00
CA SER A 401 -15.03 -8.13 3.65
C SER A 401 -15.18 -7.11 4.78
N GLY A 402 -14.50 -7.33 5.90
CA GLY A 402 -14.52 -6.42 7.06
C GLY A 402 -15.79 -6.41 7.91
N THR A 403 -16.75 -7.33 7.74
CA THR A 403 -18.02 -7.35 8.51
C THR A 403 -17.93 -7.89 9.96
N GLY A 404 -16.76 -8.37 10.39
CA GLY A 404 -16.53 -8.95 11.72
C GLY A 404 -16.46 -10.48 11.77
N LYS A 405 -16.38 -11.17 10.62
CA LYS A 405 -16.41 -12.66 10.56
C LYS A 405 -15.38 -13.37 11.44
N ARG A 406 -14.13 -12.88 11.46
CA ARG A 406 -13.04 -13.44 12.29
C ARG A 406 -13.36 -13.31 13.80
N THR A 407 -14.00 -12.22 14.20
CA THR A 407 -14.48 -11.98 15.57
C THR A 407 -15.56 -13.00 15.95
N PHE A 408 -16.51 -13.27 15.05
CA PHE A 408 -17.54 -14.30 15.28
C PHE A 408 -16.97 -15.71 15.41
N ALA A 409 -15.95 -16.08 14.61
CA ALA A 409 -15.31 -17.39 14.71
C ALA A 409 -14.53 -17.60 16.02
N ARG A 410 -13.87 -16.55 16.53
CA ARG A 410 -13.24 -16.58 17.87
C ARG A 410 -14.27 -16.62 19.00
N TYR A 411 -15.36 -15.85 18.86
CA TYR A 411 -16.47 -15.84 19.81
C TYR A 411 -17.19 -17.20 19.91
N TYR A 412 -17.34 -17.92 18.79
CA TYR A 412 -17.76 -19.32 18.81
C TYR A 412 -16.83 -20.18 19.67
N HIS A 413 -15.51 -20.05 19.48
CA HIS A 413 -14.54 -20.88 20.18
C HIS A 413 -14.51 -20.60 21.70
N GLN A 414 -14.58 -19.32 22.11
CA GLN A 414 -14.76 -18.92 23.51
C GLN A 414 -16.05 -19.49 24.16
N LEU A 415 -17.05 -19.86 23.35
CA LEU A 415 -18.33 -20.42 23.79
C LEU A 415 -18.46 -21.93 23.51
N SER A 416 -17.41 -22.57 22.99
CA SER A 416 -17.38 -24.00 22.73
C SER A 416 -17.19 -24.81 24.01
N LEU A 417 -17.30 -26.14 23.93
CA LEU A 417 -17.10 -27.03 25.07
C LEU A 417 -15.65 -26.99 25.63
N HIS A 418 -14.68 -26.48 24.87
CA HIS A 418 -13.26 -26.48 25.22
C HIS A 418 -12.56 -25.16 24.82
N PRO A 419 -12.83 -24.04 25.52
CA PRO A 419 -12.25 -22.73 25.21
C PRO A 419 -10.75 -22.62 25.54
N ASP A 420 -10.22 -23.54 26.35
CA ASP A 420 -8.80 -23.60 26.73
C ASP A 420 -7.92 -24.36 25.72
N TYR A 421 -8.51 -24.97 24.69
CA TYR A 421 -7.76 -25.67 23.64
C TYR A 421 -7.33 -24.73 22.51
N SER A 422 -6.24 -25.09 21.82
CA SER A 422 -5.66 -24.27 20.75
C SER A 422 -6.66 -23.87 19.65
N TYR A 423 -6.85 -22.56 19.48
CA TYR A 423 -7.53 -21.96 18.32
C TYR A 423 -6.49 -21.51 17.28
N VAL A 424 -6.67 -22.01 16.05
CA VAL A 424 -5.81 -21.73 14.90
C VAL A 424 -6.66 -21.22 13.74
N GLU A 425 -6.24 -20.12 13.13
CA GLU A 425 -6.94 -19.49 12.00
C GLU A 425 -6.04 -19.45 10.76
N ILE A 426 -6.43 -20.15 9.70
CA ILE A 426 -5.71 -20.19 8.41
C ILE A 426 -6.48 -19.42 7.34
N SER A 427 -5.77 -18.72 6.46
CA SER A 427 -6.37 -17.93 5.37
C SER A 427 -6.00 -18.49 4.01
N LEU A 428 -6.98 -19.03 3.28
CA LEU A 428 -6.74 -19.63 1.96
C LEU A 428 -6.38 -18.60 0.88
N ALA A 429 -6.55 -17.30 1.17
CA ALA A 429 -6.08 -16.21 0.32
C ALA A 429 -4.60 -15.85 0.53
N GLU A 430 -3.95 -16.44 1.55
CA GLU A 430 -2.53 -16.25 1.89
C GLU A 430 -1.69 -17.52 1.60
N LEU A 431 -2.33 -18.60 1.13
CA LEU A 431 -1.70 -19.87 0.74
C LEU A 431 -1.73 -20.06 -0.78
N ASP A 432 -0.69 -20.65 -1.36
CA ASP A 432 -0.74 -21.15 -2.74
C ASP A 432 -1.78 -22.29 -2.83
N ALA A 433 -2.59 -22.33 -3.89
CA ALA A 433 -3.68 -23.31 -4.04
C ALA A 433 -3.21 -24.77 -3.87
N ASN A 434 -2.05 -25.11 -4.42
CA ASN A 434 -1.44 -26.45 -4.31
C ASN A 434 -0.94 -26.79 -2.88
N SER A 435 -0.83 -25.80 -2.00
CA SER A 435 -0.40 -25.97 -0.61
C SER A 435 -1.55 -26.13 0.39
N VAL A 436 -2.80 -25.80 0.00
CA VAL A 436 -3.96 -25.83 0.90
C VAL A 436 -4.26 -27.25 1.41
N GLY A 437 -4.33 -28.24 0.51
CA GLY A 437 -4.48 -29.65 0.89
C GLY A 437 -3.37 -30.13 1.83
N PRO A 438 -2.08 -30.00 1.45
CA PRO A 438 -0.95 -30.27 2.34
C PRO A 438 -0.95 -29.54 3.68
N ALA A 439 -1.47 -28.31 3.75
CA ALA A 439 -1.56 -27.56 5.00
C ALA A 439 -2.65 -28.12 5.94
N ILE A 440 -3.83 -28.45 5.41
CA ILE A 440 -4.96 -28.96 6.21
C ILE A 440 -4.72 -30.42 6.62
N PHE A 441 -4.35 -31.28 5.67
CA PHE A 441 -4.30 -32.74 5.83
C PHE A 441 -2.88 -33.32 5.97
N GLY A 442 -1.83 -32.57 5.65
CA GLY A 442 -0.46 -33.07 5.65
C GLY A 442 -0.06 -33.80 4.36
N ILE A 443 1.16 -34.32 4.33
CA ILE A 443 1.75 -35.13 3.26
C ILE A 443 2.36 -36.38 3.89
N GLU A 444 2.06 -37.56 3.35
CA GLU A 444 2.71 -38.81 3.73
C GLU A 444 4.12 -38.87 3.12
N ALA A 445 5.11 -39.40 3.87
CA ALA A 445 6.45 -39.58 3.33
C ALA A 445 6.46 -40.76 2.34
N ASP A 446 6.90 -40.53 1.11
CA ASP A 446 7.03 -41.58 0.10
C ASP A 446 8.39 -42.30 0.26
N PRO A 447 8.42 -43.59 0.65
CA PRO A 447 9.68 -44.33 0.85
C PRO A 447 10.51 -44.50 -0.43
N SER A 448 9.91 -44.27 -1.61
CA SER A 448 10.56 -44.39 -2.92
C SER A 448 11.11 -43.07 -3.47
N ALA A 449 10.74 -41.92 -2.88
CA ALA A 449 11.14 -40.60 -3.36
C ALA A 449 12.21 -39.96 -2.48
N THR A 450 13.44 -39.89 -2.99
CA THR A 450 14.70 -39.53 -2.29
C THR A 450 14.72 -38.20 -1.52
N HIS A 451 13.71 -37.33 -1.70
CA HIS A 451 13.63 -36.00 -1.08
C HIS A 451 12.24 -35.63 -0.50
N MET A 452 11.24 -36.51 -0.49
CA MET A 452 9.92 -36.18 0.08
C MET A 452 9.86 -36.42 1.60
N LYS A 453 10.34 -35.46 2.38
CA LYS A 453 10.07 -35.40 3.82
C LYS A 453 8.56 -35.24 4.05
N GLY A 454 7.95 -36.20 4.76
CA GLY A 454 6.54 -36.13 5.18
C GLY A 454 6.27 -34.93 6.08
N ARG A 455 5.02 -34.47 6.12
CA ARG A 455 4.61 -33.26 6.85
C ARG A 455 3.25 -33.45 7.52
N ILE A 456 3.16 -33.14 8.80
CA ILE A 456 1.90 -33.15 9.56
C ILE A 456 1.04 -31.94 9.15
N GLY A 457 -0.27 -32.18 8.94
CA GLY A 457 -1.25 -31.13 8.63
C GLY A 457 -1.94 -30.56 9.86
N TYR A 458 -2.58 -29.39 9.75
CA TYR A 458 -3.20 -28.69 10.88
C TYR A 458 -4.26 -29.52 11.63
N LEU A 459 -5.02 -30.38 10.95
CA LEU A 459 -5.98 -31.28 11.60
C LEU A 459 -5.30 -32.33 12.50
N GLU A 460 -4.13 -32.84 12.11
CA GLU A 460 -3.34 -33.81 12.90
C GLU A 460 -2.51 -33.10 13.98
N MET A 461 -1.98 -31.91 13.67
CA MET A 461 -1.16 -31.09 14.58
C MET A 461 -1.94 -30.63 15.81
N LEU A 462 -3.19 -30.20 15.62
CA LEU A 462 -4.08 -29.81 16.72
C LEU A 462 -4.48 -31.01 17.57
N GLY A 463 -5.06 -32.04 16.93
CA GLY A 463 -5.62 -33.23 17.59
C GLY A 463 -6.90 -32.94 18.39
N THR A 464 -6.87 -31.91 19.25
CA THR A 464 -7.97 -31.37 20.05
C THR A 464 -7.84 -29.84 20.06
N GLY A 465 -8.84 -29.12 19.55
CA GLY A 465 -8.78 -27.66 19.36
C GLY A 465 -9.74 -27.20 18.27
N THR A 466 -9.58 -25.97 17.78
CA THR A 466 -10.41 -25.39 16.71
C THR A 466 -9.56 -24.87 15.55
N LEU A 467 -9.83 -25.35 14.34
CA LEU A 467 -9.27 -24.89 13.07
C LEU A 467 -10.30 -24.02 12.32
N ALA A 468 -10.10 -22.71 12.32
CA ALA A 468 -10.86 -21.77 11.53
C ALA A 468 -10.25 -21.61 10.12
N ILE A 469 -11.02 -21.94 9.08
CA ILE A 469 -10.61 -21.86 7.67
C ILE A 469 -11.25 -20.61 7.05
N ALA A 470 -10.45 -19.57 6.87
CA ALA A 470 -10.87 -18.31 6.26
C ALA A 470 -10.64 -18.27 4.74
N HIS A 471 -11.58 -17.64 4.03
CA HIS A 471 -11.72 -17.73 2.57
C HIS A 471 -12.09 -19.14 2.10
N ALA A 472 -12.98 -19.82 2.84
CA ALA A 472 -13.46 -21.18 2.53
C ALA A 472 -14.10 -21.29 1.12
N GLU A 473 -14.54 -20.18 0.52
CA GLU A 473 -14.98 -20.09 -0.88
C GLU A 473 -13.87 -20.29 -1.94
N LEU A 474 -12.67 -20.65 -1.51
CA LEU A 474 -11.50 -21.01 -2.33
C LEU A 474 -11.11 -22.49 -2.24
N LEU A 475 -11.78 -23.30 -1.41
CA LEU A 475 -11.55 -24.75 -1.33
C LEU A 475 -11.92 -25.45 -2.64
N ASP A 476 -11.03 -26.27 -3.21
CA ASP A 476 -11.36 -27.10 -4.37
C ASP A 476 -12.28 -28.28 -4.00
N ALA A 477 -12.91 -28.92 -4.99
CA ALA A 477 -13.88 -29.99 -4.76
C ALA A 477 -13.30 -31.23 -4.06
N HIS A 478 -12.01 -31.53 -4.24
CA HIS A 478 -11.33 -32.64 -3.57
C HIS A 478 -11.01 -32.29 -2.10
N GLN A 479 -10.58 -31.07 -1.83
CA GLN A 479 -10.42 -30.54 -0.47
C GLN A 479 -11.76 -30.51 0.28
N GLN A 480 -12.84 -30.08 -0.38
CA GLN A 480 -14.19 -30.10 0.18
C GLN A 480 -14.65 -31.54 0.48
N SER A 481 -14.45 -32.49 -0.44
CA SER A 481 -14.79 -33.91 -0.21
C SER A 481 -14.03 -34.51 0.97
N ASN A 482 -12.73 -34.28 1.09
CA ASN A 482 -11.94 -34.76 2.23
C ASN A 482 -12.36 -34.11 3.55
N LEU A 483 -12.78 -32.85 3.54
CA LEU A 483 -13.40 -32.19 4.71
C LEU A 483 -14.77 -32.78 5.06
N VAL A 484 -15.60 -33.18 4.08
CA VAL A 484 -16.87 -33.88 4.32
C VAL A 484 -16.64 -35.24 4.99
N THR A 485 -15.67 -36.03 4.50
CA THR A 485 -15.26 -37.29 5.14
C THR A 485 -14.82 -37.08 6.58
N TYR A 486 -13.96 -36.09 6.83
CA TYR A 486 -13.54 -35.73 8.18
C TYR A 486 -14.71 -35.29 9.09
N LEU A 487 -15.61 -34.44 8.59
CA LEU A 487 -16.76 -33.93 9.33
C LEU A 487 -17.82 -35.00 9.62
N ARG A 488 -17.93 -36.06 8.80
CA ARG A 488 -18.86 -37.18 9.03
C ARG A 488 -18.28 -38.29 9.90
N PHE A 489 -16.96 -38.54 9.84
CA PHE A 489 -16.36 -39.74 10.46
C PHE A 489 -15.19 -39.50 11.43
N GLY A 490 -14.69 -38.27 11.57
CA GLY A 490 -13.58 -37.92 12.48
C GLY A 490 -12.20 -38.39 12.02
N TRP A 491 -12.04 -38.82 10.77
CA TRP A 491 -10.78 -39.25 10.17
C TRP A 491 -10.58 -38.72 8.75
N PHE A 492 -9.33 -38.67 8.30
CA PHE A 492 -8.93 -38.26 6.96
C PHE A 492 -7.66 -38.99 6.51
N HIS A 493 -7.28 -38.87 5.25
CA HIS A 493 -5.98 -39.32 4.73
C HIS A 493 -5.05 -38.13 4.50
N ARG A 494 -3.74 -38.31 4.74
CA ARG A 494 -2.72 -37.34 4.32
C ARG A 494 -2.68 -37.26 2.80
N VAL A 495 -2.20 -36.15 2.23
CA VAL A 495 -2.03 -36.04 0.77
C VAL A 495 -0.98 -37.06 0.29
N TYR A 496 -1.33 -37.80 -0.75
CA TYR A 496 -0.65 -39.02 -1.26
C TYR A 496 -0.66 -40.25 -0.33
N GLY A 497 -1.19 -40.10 0.89
CA GLY A 497 -1.21 -41.15 1.89
C GLY A 497 -2.35 -42.15 1.76
N ARG A 498 -2.23 -43.27 2.47
CA ARG A 498 -3.29 -44.30 2.57
C ARG A 498 -3.72 -44.60 4.01
N GLU A 499 -2.97 -44.16 5.01
CA GLU A 499 -3.34 -44.36 6.41
C GLU A 499 -4.47 -43.42 6.85
N SER A 500 -5.37 -43.89 7.71
CA SER A 500 -6.49 -43.08 8.22
C SER A 500 -6.10 -42.40 9.53
N VAL A 501 -5.87 -41.09 9.46
CA VAL A 501 -5.51 -40.24 10.61
C VAL A 501 -6.79 -39.75 11.29
N LYS A 502 -6.93 -40.05 12.59
CA LYS A 502 -8.06 -39.59 13.43
C LYS A 502 -7.72 -38.27 14.12
N SER A 503 -8.71 -37.39 14.25
CA SER A 503 -8.59 -36.15 15.03
C SER A 503 -9.93 -35.74 15.65
N LYS A 504 -9.87 -35.02 16.77
CA LYS A 504 -11.02 -34.38 17.45
C LYS A 504 -10.97 -32.85 17.29
N THR A 505 -10.31 -32.37 16.23
CA THR A 505 -10.20 -30.94 15.93
C THR A 505 -11.49 -30.41 15.33
N LYS A 506 -12.09 -29.38 15.93
CA LYS A 506 -13.26 -28.71 15.39
C LYS A 506 -12.89 -27.89 14.17
N VAL A 507 -13.66 -27.97 13.08
CA VAL A 507 -13.50 -27.10 11.91
C VAL A 507 -14.56 -26.01 11.93
N LEU A 508 -14.19 -24.80 11.53
CA LEU A 508 -15.07 -23.63 11.47
C LEU A 508 -14.77 -22.90 10.16
N PHE A 509 -15.78 -22.66 9.33
CA PHE A 509 -15.60 -22.03 8.01
C PHE A 509 -15.92 -20.54 8.07
N ILE A 510 -15.08 -19.72 7.43
CA ILE A 510 -15.31 -18.28 7.24
C ILE A 510 -15.22 -17.96 5.75
N ALA A 511 -16.30 -17.42 5.17
CA ALA A 511 -16.39 -17.17 3.73
C ALA A 511 -16.70 -15.71 3.36
N THR A 512 -16.19 -15.24 2.23
CA THR A 512 -16.42 -13.88 1.71
C THR A 512 -17.29 -13.86 0.45
N GLY A 513 -18.47 -13.25 0.56
CA GLY A 513 -19.46 -13.14 -0.53
C GLY A 513 -20.86 -12.83 0.02
N THR A 514 -21.88 -12.94 -0.83
CA THR A 514 -23.25 -13.18 -0.36
C THR A 514 -23.43 -14.65 0.00
N GLU A 515 -24.52 -14.96 0.70
CA GLU A 515 -24.88 -16.35 1.04
C GLU A 515 -25.05 -17.23 -0.21
N ALA A 516 -25.71 -16.71 -1.25
CA ALA A 516 -25.90 -17.41 -2.52
C ALA A 516 -24.57 -17.66 -3.28
N ASP A 517 -23.68 -16.65 -3.34
CA ASP A 517 -22.38 -16.79 -4.04
C ASP A 517 -21.48 -17.86 -3.38
N VAL A 518 -21.53 -17.96 -2.05
CA VAL A 518 -20.78 -18.96 -1.29
C VAL A 518 -21.40 -20.34 -1.44
N LEU A 519 -22.72 -20.46 -1.25
CA LEU A 519 -23.46 -21.72 -1.43
C LEU A 519 -23.21 -22.34 -2.81
N ALA A 520 -23.22 -21.53 -3.88
CA ALA A 520 -23.00 -21.97 -5.26
C ALA A 520 -21.61 -22.60 -5.51
N LYS A 521 -20.60 -22.28 -4.68
CA LYS A 521 -19.24 -22.83 -4.76
C LYS A 521 -19.01 -24.07 -3.91
N LEU A 522 -19.91 -24.37 -2.98
CA LEU A 522 -19.84 -25.58 -2.16
C LEU A 522 -20.35 -26.80 -2.94
N THR A 523 -19.68 -27.94 -2.81
CA THR A 523 -20.20 -29.22 -3.32
C THR A 523 -21.51 -29.60 -2.60
N PRO A 524 -22.39 -30.43 -3.21
CA PRO A 524 -23.68 -30.78 -2.61
C PRO A 524 -23.57 -31.34 -1.18
N GLU A 525 -22.55 -32.16 -0.92
CA GLU A 525 -22.37 -32.91 0.33
C GLU A 525 -21.85 -32.03 1.47
N LEU A 526 -21.04 -31.00 1.15
CA LEU A 526 -20.59 -29.99 2.10
C LEU A 526 -21.67 -28.91 2.32
N ARG A 527 -22.46 -28.61 1.28
CA ARG A 527 -23.61 -27.71 1.37
C ARG A 527 -24.67 -28.27 2.32
N GLU A 528 -25.04 -29.54 2.15
CA GLU A 528 -25.97 -30.28 3.02
C GLU A 528 -25.54 -30.20 4.50
N LEU A 529 -24.26 -30.46 4.80
CA LEU A 529 -23.74 -30.42 6.18
C LEU A 529 -23.73 -29.03 6.83
N LEU A 530 -23.80 -27.95 6.04
CA LEU A 530 -23.64 -26.57 6.50
C LEU A 530 -24.91 -25.71 6.39
N GLN A 531 -25.92 -26.13 5.62
CA GLN A 531 -27.07 -25.30 5.23
C GLN A 531 -27.80 -24.66 6.42
N ASP A 532 -28.17 -25.43 7.45
CA ASP A 532 -28.80 -24.88 8.66
C ASP A 532 -27.83 -24.13 9.57
N ARG A 533 -26.52 -24.35 9.40
CA ARG A 533 -25.42 -23.88 10.27
C ARG A 533 -24.75 -22.59 9.76
N ILE A 534 -25.34 -21.93 8.76
CA ILE A 534 -24.84 -20.65 8.22
C ILE A 534 -25.16 -19.50 9.18
N VAL A 535 -24.17 -18.65 9.46
CA VAL A 535 -24.29 -17.39 10.20
C VAL A 535 -23.89 -16.24 9.27
N PHE A 536 -24.88 -15.57 8.69
CA PHE A 536 -24.66 -14.43 7.79
C PHE A 536 -24.49 -13.11 8.57
N LEU A 537 -23.40 -12.39 8.30
CA LEU A 537 -23.09 -11.09 8.88
C LEU A 537 -23.34 -9.95 7.85
N PRO A 538 -24.36 -9.10 8.05
CA PRO A 538 -24.72 -8.07 7.09
C PRO A 538 -23.65 -6.97 6.96
N PRO A 539 -23.50 -6.39 5.75
CA PRO A 539 -22.73 -5.16 5.54
C PRO A 539 -23.16 -4.03 6.48
N LEU A 540 -22.22 -3.17 6.85
CA LEU A 540 -22.41 -2.12 7.86
C LEU A 540 -23.51 -1.11 7.46
N ILE A 541 -23.64 -0.82 6.16
CA ILE A 541 -24.71 0.02 5.60
C ILE A 541 -26.14 -0.55 5.83
N GLN A 542 -26.27 -1.85 6.08
CA GLN A 542 -27.57 -2.49 6.36
C GLN A 542 -27.95 -2.50 7.85
N ARG A 543 -27.08 -1.98 8.72
CA ARG A 543 -27.20 -1.95 10.18
C ARG A 543 -26.67 -0.64 10.74
N LEU A 544 -27.21 0.48 10.24
CA LEU A 544 -26.74 1.84 10.54
C LEU A 544 -26.71 2.17 12.05
N LYS A 545 -27.54 1.49 12.86
CA LYS A 545 -27.55 1.62 14.33
C LYS A 545 -26.26 1.17 15.00
N ASP A 546 -25.51 0.23 14.41
CA ASP A 546 -24.23 -0.22 14.96
C ASP A 546 -23.12 0.82 14.73
N ILE A 547 -23.25 1.74 13.76
CA ILE A 547 -22.15 2.65 13.36
C ILE A 547 -21.71 3.55 14.52
N PRO A 548 -22.60 4.27 15.25
CA PRO A 548 -22.19 5.08 16.39
C PRO A 548 -21.62 4.24 17.54
N ILE A 549 -22.22 3.07 17.82
CA ILE A 549 -21.80 2.18 18.92
C ILE A 549 -20.38 1.65 18.68
N LEU A 550 -20.10 1.18 17.47
CA LEU A 550 -18.77 0.73 17.05
C LEU A 550 -17.78 1.91 17.02
N ALA A 551 -18.21 3.10 16.58
CA ALA A 551 -17.37 4.29 16.56
C ALA A 551 -16.93 4.71 17.96
N GLU A 552 -17.86 4.75 18.92
CA GLU A 552 -17.61 5.11 20.32
C GLU A 552 -16.69 4.08 21.01
N HIS A 553 -16.92 2.78 20.78
CA HIS A 553 -16.04 1.73 21.28
C HIS A 553 -14.61 1.88 20.76
N TYR A 554 -14.43 2.02 19.44
CA TYR A 554 -13.08 2.20 18.87
C TYR A 554 -12.44 3.51 19.31
N LEU A 555 -13.21 4.57 19.52
CA LEU A 555 -12.74 5.84 20.06
C LEU A 555 -12.15 5.65 21.46
N GLN A 556 -12.85 4.97 22.36
CA GLN A 556 -12.37 4.68 23.72
C GLN A 556 -11.10 3.80 23.70
N VAL A 557 -11.07 2.74 22.88
CA VAL A 557 -9.90 1.87 22.71
C VAL A 557 -8.68 2.64 22.21
N PHE A 558 -8.84 3.48 21.18
CA PHE A 558 -7.73 4.24 20.62
C PHE A 558 -7.35 5.49 21.43
N ALA A 559 -8.27 6.12 22.15
CA ALA A 559 -7.97 7.22 23.06
C ALA A 559 -7.08 6.73 24.22
N LYS A 560 -7.48 5.61 24.86
CA LYS A 560 -6.68 4.95 25.91
C LYS A 560 -5.31 4.49 25.38
N LYS A 561 -5.26 3.85 24.20
CA LYS A 561 -4.00 3.38 23.60
C LYS A 561 -3.04 4.50 23.21
N ASN A 562 -3.56 5.66 22.79
CA ASN A 562 -2.76 6.81 22.36
C ASN A 562 -2.57 7.88 23.46
N ALA A 563 -2.94 7.59 24.71
CA ALA A 563 -2.88 8.50 25.86
C ALA A 563 -3.53 9.89 25.63
N LYS A 564 -4.59 9.96 24.82
CA LYS A 564 -5.31 11.20 24.49
C LYS A 564 -6.64 11.34 25.25
N ARG A 565 -7.00 12.57 25.61
CA ARG A 565 -8.28 12.95 26.24
C ARG A 565 -9.42 13.19 25.22
N VAL A 566 -9.52 12.33 24.20
CA VAL A 566 -10.64 12.40 23.25
C VAL A 566 -11.83 11.67 23.87
N ASN A 567 -12.89 12.41 24.21
CA ASN A 567 -13.99 11.99 25.07
C ASN A 567 -15.30 11.73 24.31
N GLY A 568 -15.33 11.87 22.98
CA GLY A 568 -16.49 11.52 22.15
C GLY A 568 -16.47 12.07 20.72
N LEU A 569 -17.60 11.91 20.02
CA LEU A 569 -17.84 12.35 18.64
C LEU A 569 -18.80 13.54 18.59
N ALA A 570 -18.49 14.55 17.77
CA ALA A 570 -19.43 15.64 17.49
C ALA A 570 -20.67 15.11 16.73
N ARG A 571 -21.85 15.72 16.92
CA ARG A 571 -23.09 15.26 16.27
C ARG A 571 -22.96 15.22 14.75
N GLU A 572 -22.38 16.26 14.15
CA GLU A 572 -22.12 16.35 12.72
C GLU A 572 -21.10 15.30 12.24
N ALA A 573 -20.21 14.83 13.13
CA ALA A 573 -19.24 13.77 12.83
C ALA A 573 -19.96 12.41 12.81
N THR A 574 -20.84 12.15 13.78
CA THR A 574 -21.71 10.95 13.81
C THR A 574 -22.66 10.91 12.62
N GLU A 575 -23.28 12.03 12.24
CA GLU A 575 -24.10 12.16 11.02
C GLU A 575 -23.28 11.84 9.76
N LYS A 576 -22.03 12.36 9.67
CA LYS A 576 -21.11 12.05 8.57
C LYS A 576 -20.75 10.55 8.51
N LEU A 577 -20.50 9.90 9.66
CA LEU A 577 -20.24 8.46 9.75
C LEU A 577 -21.45 7.63 9.27
N VAL A 578 -22.67 7.98 9.70
CA VAL A 578 -23.90 7.27 9.31
C VAL A 578 -24.24 7.48 7.82
N SER A 579 -23.89 8.63 7.25
CA SER A 579 -24.12 8.94 5.82
C SER A 579 -23.19 8.21 4.84
N TYR A 580 -22.09 7.62 5.33
CA TYR A 580 -21.07 7.00 4.47
C TYR A 580 -21.40 5.53 4.15
N SER A 581 -20.95 5.05 2.98
CA SER A 581 -21.35 3.75 2.43
C SER A 581 -20.57 2.54 2.95
N TRP A 582 -19.45 2.76 3.67
CA TRP A 582 -18.63 1.73 4.31
C TRP A 582 -18.24 0.52 3.44
N PRO A 583 -17.61 0.72 2.26
CA PRO A 583 -17.16 -0.39 1.41
C PRO A 583 -16.23 -1.39 2.12
N GLY A 584 -15.44 -0.97 3.12
CA GLY A 584 -14.63 -1.86 3.96
C GLY A 584 -15.27 -2.24 5.32
N ASN A 585 -16.56 -1.94 5.51
CA ASN A 585 -17.36 -2.28 6.69
C ASN A 585 -16.68 -1.88 8.02
N ILE A 586 -16.71 -2.74 9.05
CA ILE A 586 -16.18 -2.45 10.39
C ILE A 586 -14.68 -2.14 10.33
N LYS A 587 -13.90 -2.86 9.49
CA LYS A 587 -12.46 -2.62 9.37
C LYS A 587 -12.14 -1.23 8.78
N GLU A 588 -13.00 -0.68 7.94
CA GLU A 588 -12.86 0.72 7.49
C GLU A 588 -13.26 1.70 8.60
N LEU A 589 -14.33 1.43 9.35
CA LEU A 589 -14.76 2.25 10.49
C LEU A 589 -13.68 2.33 11.57
N GLU A 590 -13.16 1.19 12.02
CA GLU A 590 -12.02 1.07 12.94
C GLU A 590 -10.84 1.94 12.48
N ASN A 591 -10.43 1.79 11.21
CA ASN A 591 -9.33 2.55 10.63
C ASN A 591 -9.64 4.07 10.50
N VAL A 592 -10.90 4.46 10.27
CA VAL A 592 -11.33 5.88 10.23
C VAL A 592 -11.27 6.49 11.62
N ILE A 593 -11.79 5.80 12.64
CA ILE A 593 -11.80 6.28 14.03
C ILE A 593 -10.37 6.31 14.60
N GLN A 594 -9.55 5.29 14.34
CA GLN A 594 -8.13 5.30 14.73
C GLN A 594 -7.39 6.53 14.19
N ARG A 595 -7.56 6.82 12.88
CA ARG A 595 -6.99 8.03 12.26
C ARG A 595 -7.57 9.29 12.88
N ALA A 596 -8.88 9.36 13.07
CA ALA A 596 -9.52 10.54 13.62
C ALA A 596 -9.05 10.85 15.06
N THR A 597 -8.90 9.84 15.93
CA THR A 597 -8.31 9.99 17.27
C THR A 597 -6.86 10.53 17.20
N ILE A 598 -6.06 10.09 16.23
CA ILE A 598 -4.69 10.60 16.02
C ILE A 598 -4.70 12.04 15.48
N VAL A 599 -5.58 12.33 14.52
CA VAL A 599 -5.69 13.65 13.86
C VAL A 599 -6.20 14.72 14.82
N ALA A 600 -7.24 14.43 15.60
CA ALA A 600 -7.98 15.35 16.46
C ALA A 600 -7.07 16.22 17.35
N SER A 601 -7.38 17.52 17.35
CA SER A 601 -6.72 18.57 18.13
C SER A 601 -7.57 19.11 19.28
N GLU A 602 -8.83 18.67 19.37
CA GLU A 602 -9.80 19.00 20.42
C GLU A 602 -10.20 17.72 21.17
N ASP A 603 -10.84 17.85 22.34
CA ASP A 603 -11.31 16.71 23.14
C ASP A 603 -12.49 15.95 22.49
N VAL A 604 -12.99 16.40 21.34
CA VAL A 604 -14.11 15.81 20.59
C VAL A 604 -13.74 15.68 19.11
N ILE A 605 -14.06 14.55 18.49
CA ILE A 605 -13.79 14.33 17.06
C ILE A 605 -14.79 15.12 16.20
N ILE A 606 -14.29 16.01 15.34
CA ILE A 606 -15.10 16.86 14.46
C ILE A 606 -15.17 16.30 13.02
N PRO A 607 -16.12 16.75 12.17
CA PRO A 607 -16.26 16.27 10.79
C PRO A 607 -15.01 16.42 9.91
N GLY A 608 -14.05 17.27 10.29
CA GLY A 608 -12.77 17.45 9.60
C GLY A 608 -11.78 16.31 9.82
N ASP A 609 -11.79 15.68 11.00
CA ASP A 609 -10.87 14.61 11.39
C ASP A 609 -11.23 13.27 10.72
N LEU A 610 -12.50 13.12 10.33
CA LEU A 610 -13.03 11.94 9.67
C LEU A 610 -12.57 11.85 8.20
N ILE A 611 -11.37 11.31 8.01
CA ILE A 611 -10.73 11.05 6.71
C ILE A 611 -11.17 9.68 6.16
N PHE A 612 -12.18 9.70 5.29
CA PHE A 612 -12.65 8.55 4.51
C PHE A 612 -11.73 8.30 3.30
N VAL A 613 -11.51 7.03 2.93
CA VAL A 613 -10.57 6.66 1.84
C VAL A 613 -11.18 5.57 0.95
N ILE A 614 -12.06 6.00 0.05
CA ILE A 614 -12.71 5.16 -0.96
C ILE A 614 -11.62 4.38 -1.74
N PRO A 615 -11.73 3.05 -1.93
CA PRO A 615 -10.82 2.28 -2.78
C PRO A 615 -10.74 2.86 -4.20
N SER A 616 -9.57 2.82 -4.84
CA SER A 616 -9.47 3.07 -6.29
C SER A 616 -9.65 1.78 -7.07
N GLU A 617 -10.45 1.88 -8.13
CA GLU A 617 -10.49 0.94 -9.26
C GLU A 617 -9.08 0.68 -9.81
N LYS A 618 -8.84 -0.46 -10.48
CA LYS A 618 -7.50 -0.86 -10.95
C LYS A 618 -6.88 0.24 -11.83
N GLU A 619 -5.70 0.74 -11.45
CA GLU A 619 -5.01 1.85 -12.14
C GLU A 619 -4.38 1.42 -13.48
N ILE A 620 -5.24 1.14 -14.46
CA ILE A 620 -4.86 0.78 -15.81
C ILE A 620 -4.35 2.03 -16.56
N HIS A 621 -3.21 1.89 -17.24
CA HIS A 621 -2.53 2.90 -18.07
C HIS A 621 -1.91 4.13 -17.36
N LYS A 622 -1.67 4.11 -16.04
CA LYS A 622 -0.89 5.16 -15.35
C LYS A 622 0.61 4.85 -15.25
N LYS A 623 1.48 5.86 -15.47
CA LYS A 623 2.95 5.76 -15.30
C LYS A 623 3.46 6.73 -14.23
N ASN A 624 3.76 6.22 -13.03
CA ASN A 624 4.32 7.01 -11.93
C ASN A 624 5.80 7.38 -12.19
N LEU A 625 6.07 8.68 -12.35
CA LEU A 625 7.41 9.24 -12.54
C LEU A 625 8.30 9.15 -11.29
N LEU A 626 7.70 9.17 -10.09
CA LEU A 626 8.43 9.04 -8.81
C LEU A 626 8.89 7.60 -8.51
N ARG A 627 8.81 6.69 -9.49
CA ARG A 627 9.54 5.41 -9.48
C ARG A 627 11.03 5.58 -9.80
N GLN A 628 11.42 6.68 -10.45
CA GLN A 628 12.83 6.99 -10.75
C GLN A 628 13.38 7.93 -9.69
N ASP A 629 14.29 7.44 -8.83
CA ASP A 629 14.74 8.21 -7.66
C ASP A 629 15.37 9.57 -8.01
N LYS A 630 16.12 9.68 -9.12
CA LYS A 630 16.63 10.98 -9.62
C LYS A 630 15.54 12.04 -9.81
N ILE A 631 14.36 11.65 -10.32
CA ILE A 631 13.23 12.58 -10.49
C ILE A 631 12.62 12.95 -9.13
N ARG A 632 12.50 11.96 -8.23
CA ARG A 632 12.02 12.19 -6.85
C ARG A 632 12.94 13.12 -6.07
N GLU A 633 14.25 13.02 -6.25
CA GLU A 633 15.27 13.82 -5.57
C GLU A 633 15.21 15.28 -6.03
N ILE A 634 15.24 15.53 -7.35
CA ILE A 634 15.09 16.88 -7.93
C ILE A 634 13.79 17.56 -7.45
N LEU A 635 12.66 16.83 -7.46
CA LEU A 635 11.37 17.35 -7.01
C LEU A 635 11.23 17.49 -5.49
N ARG A 636 12.11 16.86 -4.70
CA ARG A 636 12.21 17.07 -3.25
C ARG A 636 13.04 18.29 -2.89
N HIS A 637 14.06 18.60 -3.68
CA HIS A 637 15.05 19.64 -3.38
C HIS A 637 14.41 20.97 -2.88
N PRO A 638 14.87 21.58 -1.77
CA PRO A 638 14.18 22.71 -1.13
C PRO A 638 13.98 23.93 -2.02
N LEU A 639 14.82 24.11 -3.05
CA LEU A 639 14.73 25.19 -4.05
C LEU A 639 13.58 25.02 -5.06
N VAL A 640 13.03 23.81 -5.24
CA VAL A 640 11.90 23.56 -6.16
C VAL A 640 10.58 23.60 -5.36
N PRO A 641 9.58 24.44 -5.70
CA PRO A 641 9.52 25.43 -6.77
C PRO A 641 9.98 26.85 -6.39
N LYS A 642 10.54 27.06 -5.17
CA LYS A 642 10.91 28.40 -4.63
C LYS A 642 11.68 29.30 -5.59
N VAL A 643 12.64 28.77 -6.37
CA VAL A 643 13.41 29.55 -7.36
C VAL A 643 12.51 30.12 -8.45
N PHE A 644 11.59 29.31 -8.99
CA PHE A 644 10.61 29.76 -9.98
C PHE A 644 9.62 30.76 -9.39
N VAL A 645 9.22 30.62 -8.11
CA VAL A 645 8.41 31.63 -7.41
C VAL A 645 9.15 32.97 -7.37
N TRP A 646 10.41 33.00 -6.91
CA TRP A 646 11.20 34.25 -6.86
C TRP A 646 11.42 34.88 -8.23
N PHE A 647 11.72 34.08 -9.27
CA PHE A 647 11.82 34.55 -10.64
C PHE A 647 10.52 35.22 -11.12
N ASN A 648 9.37 34.58 -10.91
CA ASN A 648 8.07 35.15 -11.29
C ASN A 648 7.71 36.39 -10.45
N ILE A 649 8.14 36.49 -9.19
CA ILE A 649 7.93 37.68 -8.36
C ILE A 649 8.70 38.87 -8.95
N LEU A 650 9.97 38.68 -9.29
CA LEU A 650 10.78 39.71 -9.96
C LEU A 650 10.15 40.13 -11.30
N MET A 651 9.71 39.16 -12.11
CA MET A 651 9.04 39.40 -13.38
C MET A 651 7.77 40.26 -13.19
N VAL A 652 6.91 39.93 -12.21
CA VAL A 652 5.71 40.72 -11.89
C VAL A 652 6.04 42.14 -11.45
N PHE A 653 7.05 42.36 -10.62
CA PHE A 653 7.45 43.72 -10.23
C PHE A 653 7.94 44.54 -11.42
N ILE A 654 8.69 43.94 -12.35
CA ILE A 654 9.12 44.59 -13.59
C ILE A 654 7.91 44.93 -14.49
N MET A 655 6.99 43.98 -14.69
CA MET A 655 5.79 44.17 -15.53
C MET A 655 4.84 45.21 -14.94
N ALA A 656 4.57 45.17 -13.63
CA ALA A 656 3.78 46.17 -12.92
C ALA A 656 4.45 47.55 -12.98
N GLY A 657 5.79 47.60 -12.85
CA GLY A 657 6.58 48.82 -13.04
C GLY A 657 6.35 49.44 -14.42
N PHE A 658 6.58 48.70 -15.50
CA PHE A 658 6.41 49.22 -16.87
C PHE A 658 4.96 49.57 -17.22
N THR A 659 3.97 48.81 -16.75
CA THR A 659 2.55 49.10 -17.02
C THR A 659 2.04 50.32 -16.26
N LEU A 660 2.38 50.46 -14.97
CA LEU A 660 2.02 51.64 -14.18
C LEU A 660 2.78 52.89 -14.64
N TYR A 661 4.09 52.79 -14.87
CA TYR A 661 4.92 53.91 -15.31
C TYR A 661 4.54 54.38 -16.72
N GLY A 662 4.33 53.47 -17.66
CA GLY A 662 3.83 53.79 -18.99
C GLY A 662 2.43 54.42 -18.93
N GLY A 663 1.54 53.84 -18.12
CA GLY A 663 0.18 54.34 -17.91
C GLY A 663 0.05 55.66 -17.15
N SER A 664 1.08 56.08 -16.39
CA SER A 664 1.11 57.38 -15.69
C SER A 664 1.72 58.52 -16.49
N ARG A 665 2.27 58.23 -17.68
CA ARG A 665 2.79 59.24 -18.61
C ARG A 665 1.66 59.84 -19.46
N PRO A 666 1.83 61.04 -20.05
CA PRO A 666 0.84 61.62 -20.96
C PRO A 666 0.64 60.78 -22.24
N GLN A 667 -0.43 61.06 -22.99
CA GLN A 667 -0.91 60.21 -24.09
C GLN A 667 0.01 60.13 -25.32
N ASP A 668 0.93 61.08 -25.46
CA ASP A 668 1.97 61.17 -26.49
C ASP A 668 3.22 60.31 -26.18
N HIS A 669 3.32 59.76 -24.97
CA HIS A 669 4.51 59.07 -24.51
C HIS A 669 4.51 57.58 -24.90
N ALA A 670 5.46 57.17 -25.75
CA ALA A 670 5.55 55.84 -26.38
C ALA A 670 5.30 54.61 -25.48
N LEU A 671 5.59 54.65 -24.17
CA LEU A 671 5.24 53.55 -23.25
C LEU A 671 3.71 53.41 -22.96
N GLN A 672 2.85 54.27 -23.51
CA GLN A 672 1.41 54.02 -23.59
C GLN A 672 1.06 52.97 -24.66
N ASP A 673 1.84 52.87 -25.74
CA ASP A 673 1.54 51.94 -26.82
C ASP A 673 1.77 50.48 -26.40
N PHE A 674 0.85 49.62 -26.79
CA PHE A 674 0.90 48.19 -26.49
C PHE A 674 2.21 47.54 -27.01
N GLY A 675 2.57 47.81 -28.27
CA GLY A 675 3.81 47.34 -28.93
C GLY A 675 5.13 47.96 -28.43
N ASN A 676 5.06 48.89 -27.47
CA ASN A 676 6.21 49.54 -26.85
C ASN A 676 6.31 49.26 -25.35
N ASN A 677 5.27 48.72 -24.71
CA ASN A 677 5.25 48.45 -23.27
C ASN A 677 5.53 46.96 -22.97
N PRO A 678 6.73 46.58 -22.49
CA PRO A 678 7.08 45.18 -22.27
C PRO A 678 6.21 44.50 -21.19
N GLY A 679 5.64 45.28 -20.26
CA GLY A 679 4.71 44.75 -19.27
C GLY A 679 3.38 44.31 -19.90
N MET A 680 2.89 45.02 -20.92
CA MET A 680 1.70 44.60 -21.68
C MET A 680 1.98 43.34 -22.51
N LEU A 681 3.06 43.37 -23.30
CA LEU A 681 3.46 42.26 -24.15
C LEU A 681 3.63 40.94 -23.37
N ILE A 682 4.34 40.97 -22.24
CA ILE A 682 4.57 39.76 -21.43
C ILE A 682 3.27 39.30 -20.73
N THR A 683 2.38 40.22 -20.31
CA THR A 683 1.10 39.86 -19.68
C THR A 683 0.19 39.12 -20.66
N TRP A 684 -0.11 39.78 -21.78
CA TRP A 684 -1.20 39.40 -22.68
C TRP A 684 -0.74 38.48 -23.81
N LEU A 685 0.44 38.73 -24.40
CA LEU A 685 0.93 37.98 -25.55
C LEU A 685 1.84 36.79 -25.19
N VAL A 686 2.19 36.60 -23.92
CA VAL A 686 3.04 35.48 -23.47
C VAL A 686 2.41 34.71 -22.31
N TRP A 687 2.15 35.36 -21.18
CA TRP A 687 1.70 34.67 -19.97
C TRP A 687 0.28 34.12 -20.13
N PHE A 688 -0.68 34.96 -20.54
CA PHE A 688 -2.08 34.57 -20.75
C PHE A 688 -2.23 33.33 -21.68
N PRO A 689 -1.63 33.28 -22.90
CA PRO A 689 -1.62 32.08 -23.75
C PRO A 689 -1.08 30.80 -23.10
N ILE A 690 -0.03 30.92 -22.27
CA ILE A 690 0.63 29.76 -21.67
C ILE A 690 -0.21 29.12 -20.57
N LEU A 691 -1.07 29.89 -19.88
CA LEU A 691 -1.92 29.40 -18.77
C LEU A 691 -2.85 28.22 -19.15
N PRO A 692 -3.76 28.32 -20.15
CA PRO A 692 -4.66 27.22 -20.52
C PRO A 692 -3.91 26.01 -21.12
N ILE A 693 -2.90 26.25 -21.96
CA ILE A 693 -2.12 25.20 -22.63
C ILE A 693 -1.36 24.36 -21.59
N SER A 694 -0.70 25.02 -20.63
CA SER A 694 0.01 24.33 -19.56
C SER A 694 -0.93 23.70 -18.51
N ALA A 695 -2.14 24.22 -18.31
CA ALA A 695 -3.15 23.57 -17.48
C ALA A 695 -3.53 22.18 -18.03
N PHE A 696 -3.59 22.02 -19.35
CA PHE A 696 -3.82 20.73 -20.02
C PHE A 696 -2.60 19.79 -19.93
N LEU A 697 -1.37 20.28 -20.10
CA LEU A 697 -0.19 19.40 -20.08
C LEU A 697 0.25 19.03 -18.65
N LEU A 698 0.32 20.03 -17.77
CA LEU A 698 1.01 19.97 -16.47
C LEU A 698 0.06 20.16 -15.28
N GLY A 699 -1.24 20.35 -15.50
CA GLY A 699 -2.19 20.67 -14.42
C GLY A 699 -1.96 22.07 -13.85
N ARG A 700 -2.33 22.30 -12.58
CA ARG A 700 -2.25 23.62 -11.93
C ARG A 700 -0.84 24.09 -11.55
N ILE A 701 0.19 23.79 -12.35
CA ILE A 701 1.60 24.05 -11.99
C ILE A 701 1.89 25.55 -11.78
N TRP A 702 1.22 26.45 -12.52
CA TRP A 702 1.31 27.90 -12.31
C TRP A 702 0.84 28.36 -10.93
N CYS A 703 -0.04 27.60 -10.26
CA CYS A 703 -0.41 27.89 -8.88
C CYS A 703 0.75 27.59 -7.91
N ALA A 704 1.62 26.62 -8.20
CA ALA A 704 2.81 26.32 -7.40
C ALA A 704 3.91 27.37 -7.53
N VAL A 705 4.06 27.99 -8.72
CA VAL A 705 5.04 29.05 -9.00
C VAL A 705 4.44 30.47 -8.92
N CYS A 706 3.19 30.60 -8.46
CA CYS A 706 2.40 31.82 -8.54
C CYS A 706 3.05 33.00 -7.76
N PRO A 707 3.42 34.10 -8.44
CA PRO A 707 4.05 35.24 -7.78
C PRO A 707 3.10 36.00 -6.86
N ILE A 708 1.83 36.13 -7.25
CA ILE A 708 0.78 36.80 -6.47
C ILE A 708 0.68 36.18 -5.07
N ALA A 709 0.53 34.85 -5.01
CA ALA A 709 0.48 34.08 -3.78
C ALA A 709 1.86 33.92 -3.10
N GLY A 710 2.95 34.27 -3.78
CA GLY A 710 4.32 34.32 -3.24
C GLY A 710 4.62 35.63 -2.52
N ILE A 711 4.18 36.77 -3.08
CA ILE A 711 4.23 38.10 -2.44
C ILE A 711 3.37 38.09 -1.17
N GLY A 712 2.16 37.55 -1.23
CA GLY A 712 1.31 37.39 -0.04
C GLY A 712 1.94 36.50 1.04
N GLU A 713 2.63 35.43 0.65
CA GLU A 713 3.36 34.56 1.60
C GLU A 713 4.58 35.26 2.19
N LEU A 714 5.31 36.07 1.42
CA LEU A 714 6.42 36.89 1.89
C LEU A 714 5.96 37.94 2.91
N LEU A 715 4.91 38.71 2.59
CA LEU A 715 4.34 39.72 3.49
C LEU A 715 3.78 39.10 4.78
N SER A 716 3.20 37.89 4.71
CA SER A 716 2.70 37.16 5.89
C SER A 716 3.79 36.78 6.89
N ARG A 717 5.09 36.89 6.55
CA ARG A 717 6.19 36.70 7.51
C ARG A 717 6.38 37.88 8.46
N ILE A 718 5.92 39.08 8.08
CA ILE A 718 6.02 40.29 8.91
C ILE A 718 4.96 40.22 10.02
N LYS A 719 3.73 39.86 9.67
CA LYS A 719 2.62 39.66 10.61
C LYS A 719 1.59 38.70 10.02
N LYS A 720 1.07 37.80 10.85
CA LYS A 720 0.02 36.85 10.46
C LYS A 720 -0.95 36.59 11.60
N PHE A 721 -2.24 36.60 11.30
CA PHE A 721 -3.31 36.41 12.30
C PHE A 721 -3.83 34.97 12.36
N ASN A 722 -3.56 34.14 11.33
CA ASN A 722 -3.96 32.72 11.25
C ASN A 722 -5.45 32.45 11.55
N LEU A 723 -6.34 33.38 11.19
CA LEU A 723 -7.77 33.25 11.41
C LEU A 723 -8.32 32.01 10.66
N PRO A 724 -9.22 31.22 11.27
CA PRO A 724 -9.84 30.08 10.61
C PRO A 724 -10.73 30.55 9.46
N VAL A 725 -10.78 29.78 8.36
CA VAL A 725 -11.52 30.22 7.16
C VAL A 725 -13.02 30.37 7.46
N PRO A 726 -13.64 31.54 7.16
CA PRO A 726 -15.05 31.82 7.43
C PRO A 726 -16.02 30.73 6.94
N LYS A 727 -17.04 30.41 7.76
CA LYS A 727 -18.06 29.39 7.46
C LYS A 727 -18.80 29.64 6.14
N PHE A 728 -18.94 30.92 5.74
CA PHE A 728 -19.51 31.34 4.44
C PHE A 728 -18.67 30.86 3.26
N LEU A 729 -17.36 31.13 3.24
CA LEU A 729 -16.43 30.67 2.20
C LEU A 729 -16.39 29.14 2.13
N LYS A 730 -16.36 28.45 3.29
CA LYS A 730 -16.43 26.98 3.34
C LYS A 730 -17.74 26.40 2.80
N ARG A 731 -18.87 27.13 2.91
CA ARG A 731 -20.19 26.69 2.41
C ARG A 731 -20.33 26.88 0.90
N MET A 732 -19.79 27.96 0.35
CA MET A 732 -19.83 28.22 -1.10
C MET A 732 -18.76 27.44 -1.86
N ASP A 733 -17.62 27.14 -1.22
CA ASP A 733 -16.46 26.46 -1.80
C ASP A 733 -16.12 27.01 -3.19
N PHE A 734 -16.29 26.23 -4.26
CA PHE A 734 -15.99 26.65 -5.63
C PHE A 734 -16.89 27.77 -6.17
N TRP A 735 -18.12 27.97 -5.67
CA TRP A 735 -19.03 29.02 -6.18
C TRP A 735 -18.48 30.43 -6.02
N MET A 736 -17.75 30.72 -4.95
CA MET A 736 -17.10 32.03 -4.78
C MET A 736 -16.00 32.28 -5.83
N VAL A 737 -15.34 31.22 -6.28
CA VAL A 737 -14.34 31.29 -7.36
C VAL A 737 -15.02 31.56 -8.70
N VAL A 738 -16.17 30.92 -8.97
CA VAL A 738 -16.99 31.19 -10.17
C VAL A 738 -17.45 32.64 -10.21
N ILE A 739 -18.02 33.15 -9.12
CA ILE A 739 -18.49 34.55 -9.03
C ILE A 739 -17.32 35.51 -9.21
N SER A 740 -16.18 35.24 -8.57
CA SER A 740 -14.98 36.07 -8.70
C SER A 740 -14.40 36.04 -10.11
N PHE A 741 -14.54 34.93 -10.85
CA PHE A 741 -14.13 34.83 -12.25
C PHE A 741 -15.04 35.63 -13.16
N LEU A 742 -16.36 35.42 -13.09
CA LEU A 742 -17.34 36.17 -13.89
C LEU A 742 -17.25 37.68 -13.64
N PHE A 743 -17.02 38.10 -12.39
CA PHE A 743 -16.82 39.51 -12.07
C PHE A 743 -15.51 40.06 -12.65
N LEU A 744 -14.39 39.33 -12.54
CA LEU A 744 -13.12 39.76 -13.12
C LEU A 744 -13.22 39.88 -14.66
N ASP A 745 -13.68 38.81 -15.31
CA ASP A 745 -13.83 38.68 -16.76
C ASP A 745 -14.73 39.79 -17.35
N TYR A 746 -15.87 40.08 -16.71
CA TYR A 746 -16.74 41.20 -17.06
C TYR A 746 -16.03 42.58 -16.92
N VAL A 747 -15.36 42.82 -15.79
CA VAL A 747 -14.67 44.12 -15.52
C VAL A 747 -13.45 44.31 -16.42
N GLU A 748 -12.72 43.24 -16.71
CA GLU A 748 -11.55 43.21 -17.59
C GLU A 748 -11.92 43.65 -19.01
N GLU A 749 -13.00 43.08 -19.56
CA GLU A 749 -13.50 43.43 -20.87
C GLU A 749 -14.15 44.82 -20.90
N PHE A 750 -14.99 45.16 -19.91
CA PHE A 750 -15.71 46.43 -19.83
C PHE A 750 -14.78 47.65 -19.71
N LEU A 751 -13.70 47.55 -18.91
CA LEU A 751 -12.71 48.63 -18.80
C LEU A 751 -11.69 48.65 -19.95
N GLY A 752 -11.65 47.57 -20.76
CA GLY A 752 -10.65 47.34 -21.79
C GLY A 752 -9.24 47.18 -21.22
N VAL A 753 -9.09 46.40 -20.14
CA VAL A 753 -7.85 46.32 -19.34
C VAL A 753 -6.66 45.91 -20.19
N ALA A 754 -6.84 44.91 -21.06
CA ALA A 754 -5.80 44.42 -21.98
C ALA A 754 -5.32 45.47 -23.01
N LYS A 755 -6.08 46.56 -23.22
CA LYS A 755 -5.74 47.64 -24.16
C LYS A 755 -5.06 48.85 -23.49
N LYS A 756 -4.99 48.90 -22.15
CA LYS A 756 -4.55 50.09 -21.40
C LYS A 756 -3.49 49.74 -20.35
N PRO A 757 -2.24 50.24 -20.47
CA PRO A 757 -1.17 49.94 -19.50
C PRO A 757 -1.53 50.28 -18.05
N TRP A 758 -2.12 51.45 -17.81
CA TRP A 758 -2.55 51.85 -16.46
C TRP A 758 -3.53 50.86 -15.83
N SER A 759 -4.54 50.43 -16.60
CA SER A 759 -5.56 49.48 -16.16
C SER A 759 -4.96 48.10 -15.85
N THR A 760 -4.05 47.59 -16.70
CA THR A 760 -3.35 46.32 -16.45
C THR A 760 -2.48 46.41 -15.18
N GLY A 761 -1.72 47.49 -15.01
CA GLY A 761 -0.90 47.71 -13.82
C GLY A 761 -1.72 47.80 -12.53
N MET A 762 -2.83 48.55 -12.56
CA MET A 762 -3.77 48.65 -11.43
C MET A 762 -4.43 47.30 -11.11
N LEU A 763 -4.82 46.51 -12.11
CA LEU A 763 -5.39 45.19 -11.88
C LEU A 763 -4.40 44.25 -11.17
N LEU A 764 -3.13 44.25 -11.60
CA LEU A 764 -2.07 43.48 -10.94
C LEU A 764 -1.91 43.91 -9.47
N VAL A 765 -1.83 45.23 -9.19
CA VAL A 765 -1.73 45.75 -7.82
C VAL A 765 -2.93 45.31 -6.97
N ILE A 766 -4.16 45.47 -7.47
CA ILE A 766 -5.38 45.11 -6.74
C ILE A 766 -5.40 43.61 -6.39
N ILE A 767 -5.14 42.73 -7.36
CA ILE A 767 -5.16 41.27 -7.12
C ILE A 767 -4.03 40.85 -6.15
N ILE A 768 -2.84 41.46 -6.24
CA ILE A 768 -1.73 41.23 -5.30
C ILE A 768 -2.10 41.69 -3.90
N SER A 769 -2.67 42.89 -3.74
CA SER A 769 -3.10 43.44 -2.45
C SER A 769 -4.18 42.57 -1.79
N VAL A 770 -5.21 42.15 -2.55
CA VAL A 770 -6.26 41.25 -2.03
C VAL A 770 -5.65 39.90 -1.61
N SER A 771 -4.76 39.33 -2.43
CA SER A 771 -4.08 38.07 -2.08
C SER A 771 -3.24 38.18 -0.82
N ALA A 772 -2.50 39.28 -0.65
CA ALA A 772 -1.68 39.56 0.52
C ALA A 772 -2.54 39.72 1.79
N VAL A 773 -3.64 40.47 1.73
CA VAL A 773 -4.60 40.61 2.85
C VAL A 773 -5.12 39.24 3.28
N PHE A 774 -5.52 38.37 2.35
CA PHE A 774 -5.96 37.02 2.68
C PHE A 774 -4.86 36.13 3.28
N CYS A 775 -3.60 36.25 2.83
CA CYS A 775 -2.46 35.50 3.38
C CYS A 775 -2.00 36.00 4.77
N ILE A 776 -2.23 37.27 5.09
CA ILE A 776 -1.97 37.87 6.40
C ILE A 776 -3.09 37.48 7.40
N LEU A 777 -4.35 37.59 6.98
CA LEU A 777 -5.50 37.32 7.85
C LEU A 777 -5.71 35.82 8.12
N PHE A 778 -5.79 34.99 7.09
CA PHE A 778 -6.31 33.62 7.22
C PHE A 778 -5.22 32.53 7.23
N GLU A 779 -5.61 31.34 7.67
CA GLU A 779 -4.78 30.14 7.56
C GLU A 779 -4.50 29.71 6.10
N ARG A 780 -3.35 29.04 5.90
CA ARG A 780 -2.87 28.45 4.63
C ARG A 780 -3.01 29.37 3.40
N LYS A 781 -3.36 28.85 2.22
CA LYS A 781 -3.58 29.63 0.98
C LYS A 781 -5.07 29.76 0.64
N THR A 782 -5.83 30.27 1.60
CA THR A 782 -7.30 30.44 1.55
C THR A 782 -7.79 31.16 0.29
N PHE A 783 -7.12 32.25 -0.12
CA PHE A 783 -7.43 32.95 -1.38
C PHE A 783 -7.36 32.01 -2.60
N CYS A 784 -6.29 31.21 -2.71
CA CYS A 784 -6.07 30.29 -3.83
C CYS A 784 -7.05 29.11 -3.89
N ARG A 785 -7.74 28.79 -2.78
CA ARG A 785 -8.78 27.75 -2.72
C ARG A 785 -10.18 28.31 -2.99
N TYR A 786 -10.52 29.46 -2.42
CA TYR A 786 -11.92 29.91 -2.29
C TYR A 786 -12.28 31.20 -3.05
N VAL A 787 -11.30 31.94 -3.59
CA VAL A 787 -11.55 33.29 -4.17
C VAL A 787 -10.83 33.51 -5.51
N CYS A 788 -9.60 33.04 -5.67
CA CYS A 788 -8.74 33.39 -6.81
C CYS A 788 -9.34 32.94 -8.17
N PRO A 789 -9.77 33.87 -9.05
CA PRO A 789 -10.50 33.52 -10.28
C PRO A 789 -9.66 32.68 -11.25
N LEU A 790 -8.40 33.08 -11.46
CA LEU A 790 -7.44 32.34 -12.29
C LEU A 790 -7.21 30.91 -11.79
N ALA A 791 -7.26 30.69 -10.46
CA ALA A 791 -7.14 29.35 -9.89
C ALA A 791 -8.39 28.48 -10.13
N GLY A 792 -9.55 29.09 -10.39
CA GLY A 792 -10.79 28.43 -10.81
C GLY A 792 -10.82 28.03 -12.28
N MET A 793 -10.15 28.78 -13.17
CA MET A 793 -9.99 28.46 -14.59
C MET A 793 -8.88 27.43 -14.86
N LEU A 794 -7.68 27.64 -14.31
CA LEU A 794 -6.57 26.66 -14.31
C LEU A 794 -6.98 25.34 -13.64
N GLY A 795 -7.54 25.42 -12.43
CA GLY A 795 -8.98 25.27 -12.35
C GLY A 795 -9.62 24.01 -12.91
N THR A 796 -10.70 24.26 -13.65
CA THR A 796 -11.47 23.33 -14.47
C THR A 796 -10.61 22.63 -15.51
N TYR A 797 -9.70 23.35 -16.20
CA TYR A 797 -8.88 22.78 -17.27
C TYR A 797 -7.90 21.70 -16.78
N SER A 798 -7.42 21.78 -15.54
CA SER A 798 -6.56 20.76 -14.94
C SER A 798 -7.23 19.39 -14.73
N THR A 799 -8.57 19.28 -14.83
CA THR A 799 -9.25 17.97 -14.85
C THR A 799 -8.90 17.17 -16.11
N LEU A 800 -8.61 17.86 -17.23
CA LEU A 800 -8.22 17.24 -18.49
C LEU A 800 -6.78 16.68 -18.48
N SER A 801 -5.98 17.03 -17.47
CA SER A 801 -4.52 17.07 -17.66
C SER A 801 -3.81 15.72 -17.68
N VAL A 802 -2.70 15.67 -18.41
CA VAL A 802 -1.83 14.48 -18.56
C VAL A 802 -1.08 14.15 -17.26
N LEU A 803 -0.74 15.18 -16.46
CA LEU A 803 -0.04 15.03 -15.18
C LEU A 803 -1.02 15.07 -13.99
N GLU A 804 -0.85 14.16 -13.01
CA GLU A 804 -1.58 14.18 -11.72
C GLU A 804 -0.67 13.85 -10.53
N ILE A 805 -1.01 14.37 -9.34
CA ILE A 805 -0.48 13.87 -8.05
C ILE A 805 -1.58 13.12 -7.32
N ARG A 806 -1.28 11.91 -6.84
CA ARG A 806 -2.15 11.07 -6.00
C ARG A 806 -1.32 10.34 -4.95
N GLY A 807 -1.97 9.89 -3.88
CA GLY A 807 -1.38 9.02 -2.86
C GLY A 807 -1.64 7.55 -3.17
N ASN A 808 -0.61 6.72 -3.08
CA ASN A 808 -0.75 5.27 -3.14
C ASN A 808 -1.60 4.81 -1.95
N LYS A 809 -2.85 4.41 -2.21
CA LYS A 809 -3.84 4.17 -1.14
C LYS A 809 -3.38 3.05 -0.19
N LYS A 810 -2.77 1.97 -0.68
CA LYS A 810 -2.24 0.88 0.17
C LYS A 810 -1.20 1.42 1.15
N ILE A 811 -0.14 2.07 0.67
CA ILE A 811 0.92 2.66 1.51
C ILE A 811 0.33 3.71 2.48
N CYS A 812 -0.57 4.57 1.98
CA CYS A 812 -1.21 5.61 2.78
C CYS A 812 -2.22 5.06 3.82
N GLN A 813 -2.59 3.78 3.75
CA GLN A 813 -3.46 3.10 4.71
C GLN A 813 -2.67 2.20 5.68
N THR A 814 -1.61 1.52 5.23
CA THR A 814 -0.90 0.51 6.04
C THR A 814 0.36 1.04 6.74
N GLN A 815 0.93 2.18 6.31
CA GLN A 815 2.20 2.70 6.84
C GLN A 815 2.11 4.15 7.33
N CYS A 816 1.03 4.89 7.05
CA CYS A 816 0.94 6.32 7.35
C CYS A 816 0.26 6.59 8.70
N GLY A 817 1.05 6.92 9.73
CA GLY A 817 0.54 7.28 11.06
C GLY A 817 0.18 8.77 11.22
N GLN A 818 1.17 9.67 11.08
CA GLN A 818 1.01 11.09 11.48
C GLN A 818 0.43 12.04 10.39
N HIS A 819 0.26 11.56 9.16
CA HIS A 819 -0.21 12.36 8.01
C HIS A 819 0.54 13.69 7.78
N LEU A 820 1.88 13.68 7.93
CA LEU A 820 2.79 14.81 7.71
C LEU A 820 2.59 15.53 6.35
N CYS A 821 2.13 14.82 5.32
CA CYS A 821 1.72 15.40 4.03
C CYS A 821 0.63 16.50 4.13
N TYR A 822 -0.21 16.45 5.16
CA TYR A 822 -1.30 17.38 5.42
C TYR A 822 -0.97 18.37 6.55
N LYS A 823 -0.42 17.88 7.67
CA LYS A 823 -0.05 18.71 8.84
C LYS A 823 1.21 19.54 8.58
N GLY A 824 2.23 18.93 7.98
CA GLY A 824 3.58 19.49 7.80
C GLY A 824 4.61 18.78 8.67
N THR A 825 5.85 19.24 8.58
CA THR A 825 6.96 18.97 9.51
C THR A 825 7.55 20.32 9.94
N GLU A 826 8.48 20.33 10.90
CA GLU A 826 9.21 21.54 11.32
C GLU A 826 9.94 22.24 10.16
N HIS A 827 10.35 21.50 9.13
CA HIS A 827 11.10 22.05 7.99
C HIS A 827 10.24 22.24 6.73
N THR A 828 9.07 21.60 6.64
CA THR A 828 8.20 21.64 5.45
C THR A 828 6.72 21.77 5.79
N ASN A 829 6.16 22.95 5.54
CA ASN A 829 4.74 23.29 5.64
C ASN A 829 3.82 22.19 5.07
N GLY A 830 2.70 21.93 5.76
CA GLY A 830 1.66 21.02 5.29
C GLY A 830 0.95 21.47 4.02
N CYS A 831 -0.03 20.70 3.56
CA CYS A 831 -0.72 20.99 2.30
C CYS A 831 -1.45 22.36 2.34
N PRO A 832 -1.10 23.32 1.45
CA PRO A 832 -1.66 24.68 1.46
C PRO A 832 -3.12 24.75 1.00
N MET A 833 -3.62 23.72 0.30
CA MET A 833 -4.98 23.62 -0.24
C MET A 833 -5.93 22.78 0.64
N PHE A 834 -5.51 22.45 1.88
CA PHE A 834 -6.26 21.61 2.83
C PHE A 834 -6.55 20.17 2.33
N SER A 835 -5.75 19.64 1.40
CA SER A 835 -5.97 18.32 0.79
C SER A 835 -4.94 17.26 1.24
N TYR A 836 -5.35 16.00 1.37
CA TYR A 836 -4.44 14.86 1.61
C TYR A 836 -4.25 14.04 0.31
N PRO A 837 -3.02 13.63 -0.08
CA PRO A 837 -2.79 13.01 -1.39
C PRO A 837 -3.64 11.77 -1.71
N ALA A 838 -3.97 10.94 -0.72
CA ALA A 838 -4.80 9.74 -0.94
C ALA A 838 -6.32 10.03 -0.97
N SER A 839 -6.75 11.22 -0.53
CA SER A 839 -8.14 11.68 -0.62
C SER A 839 -8.39 12.59 -1.83
N LEU A 840 -7.34 13.05 -2.53
CA LEU A 840 -7.47 13.79 -3.80
C LEU A 840 -8.19 12.92 -4.84
N THR A 841 -9.43 13.28 -5.17
CA THR A 841 -10.18 12.70 -6.29
C THR A 841 -9.84 13.41 -7.59
N THR A 842 -9.75 14.74 -7.54
CA THR A 842 -9.57 15.61 -8.71
C THR A 842 -8.28 16.44 -8.67
N ASN A 843 -7.71 16.72 -9.85
CA ASN A 843 -6.68 17.74 -10.01
C ASN A 843 -7.20 19.15 -9.71
N ALA A 844 -8.52 19.37 -9.72
CA ALA A 844 -9.15 20.63 -9.38
C ALA A 844 -9.00 21.06 -7.89
N GLU A 845 -8.37 20.23 -7.05
CA GLU A 845 -7.99 20.60 -5.68
C GLU A 845 -6.45 20.69 -5.48
N CYS A 846 -5.66 20.22 -6.45
CA CYS A 846 -4.22 20.08 -6.29
C CYS A 846 -3.46 21.22 -7.00
N MET A 847 -2.93 22.18 -6.25
CA MET A 847 -2.06 23.25 -6.79
C MET A 847 -0.62 22.80 -7.14
N LEU A 848 -0.33 21.48 -7.13
CA LEU A 848 0.97 20.88 -7.47
C LEU A 848 2.21 21.45 -6.73
N CYS A 849 2.03 22.01 -5.53
CA CYS A 849 3.09 22.61 -4.71
C CYS A 849 4.22 21.67 -4.21
N LEU A 850 4.10 20.36 -4.44
CA LEU A 850 5.02 19.29 -4.01
C LEU A 850 5.29 19.16 -2.49
N SER A 851 4.75 20.01 -1.61
CA SER A 851 4.96 19.90 -0.14
C SER A 851 4.68 18.49 0.39
N CYS A 852 3.63 17.82 -0.10
CA CYS A 852 3.30 16.45 0.28
C CYS A 852 4.36 15.41 -0.13
N LEU A 853 5.12 15.62 -1.20
CA LEU A 853 6.24 14.74 -1.59
C LEU A 853 7.45 14.92 -0.66
N LYS A 854 7.62 16.14 -0.12
CA LYS A 854 8.71 16.47 0.80
C LYS A 854 8.43 15.91 2.19
N SER A 855 7.24 16.18 2.75
CA SER A 855 6.80 15.70 4.07
C SER A 855 6.39 14.22 4.12
N CYS A 856 6.71 13.37 3.13
CA CYS A 856 6.27 11.97 3.11
C CYS A 856 7.42 10.98 3.30
N GLU A 857 7.57 10.43 4.51
CA GLU A 857 8.60 9.42 4.82
C GLU A 857 8.38 8.14 3.99
N ASN A 858 7.18 7.56 4.07
CA ASN A 858 6.82 6.24 3.52
C ASN A 858 6.75 6.14 1.98
N ARG A 859 7.38 7.05 1.22
CA ARG A 859 7.40 7.08 -0.26
C ARG A 859 6.01 7.04 -0.95
N GLY A 860 4.92 7.29 -0.21
CA GLY A 860 3.53 7.05 -0.61
C GLY A 860 2.92 8.04 -1.61
N VAL A 861 3.58 9.16 -1.90
CA VAL A 861 3.14 10.13 -2.93
C VAL A 861 3.62 9.70 -4.32
N GLN A 862 2.71 9.75 -5.29
CA GLN A 862 2.90 9.39 -6.69
C GLN A 862 2.66 10.60 -7.60
N LEU A 863 3.41 10.70 -8.69
CA LEU A 863 3.25 11.68 -9.76
C LEU A 863 3.01 10.91 -11.04
N ASN A 864 1.75 10.74 -11.43
CA ASN A 864 1.39 9.89 -12.55
C ASN A 864 1.27 10.71 -13.83
N LEU A 865 1.86 10.20 -14.91
CA LEU A 865 1.34 10.46 -16.25
C LEU A 865 0.14 9.54 -16.48
N ARG A 866 -0.94 10.10 -17.03
CA ARG A 866 -2.19 9.43 -17.38
C ARG A 866 -2.65 9.88 -18.78
N PRO A 867 -3.52 9.12 -19.47
CA PRO A 867 -4.19 9.63 -20.66
C PRO A 867 -4.93 10.96 -20.37
N PRO A 868 -4.94 11.92 -21.30
CA PRO A 868 -5.72 13.14 -21.15
C PRO A 868 -7.21 12.83 -21.05
N LEU A 869 -7.99 13.76 -20.49
CA LEU A 869 -9.44 13.65 -20.21
C LEU A 869 -9.85 12.55 -19.21
N GLN A 870 -8.97 11.61 -18.82
CA GLN A 870 -9.33 10.43 -18.02
C GLN A 870 -10.05 10.77 -16.70
N GLU A 871 -9.79 11.92 -16.08
CA GLU A 871 -10.44 12.28 -14.83
C GLU A 871 -11.96 12.48 -14.95
N LEU A 872 -12.44 12.97 -16.10
CA LEU A 872 -13.83 13.41 -16.31
C LEU A 872 -14.85 12.30 -16.03
N TRP A 873 -14.55 11.06 -16.40
CA TRP A 873 -15.45 9.91 -16.22
C TRP A 873 -15.12 9.02 -15.01
N HIS A 874 -13.92 9.13 -14.42
CA HIS A 874 -13.54 8.35 -13.22
C HIS A 874 -13.87 9.05 -11.88
N GLN A 875 -14.13 10.37 -11.86
CA GLN A 875 -14.64 11.04 -10.65
C GLN A 875 -15.93 10.37 -10.14
N SER A 876 -15.99 10.02 -8.85
CA SER A 876 -17.16 9.34 -8.24
C SER A 876 -18.27 10.30 -7.85
N GLN A 877 -17.94 11.56 -7.55
CA GLN A 877 -18.86 12.63 -7.19
C GLN A 877 -18.30 13.96 -7.76
N PRO A 878 -18.64 14.33 -9.01
CA PRO A 878 -18.26 15.61 -9.57
C PRO A 878 -19.03 16.75 -8.91
N ALA A 879 -18.41 17.93 -8.79
CA ALA A 879 -19.06 19.11 -8.21
C ALA A 879 -19.95 19.81 -9.26
N LEU A 880 -21.22 20.06 -8.90
CA LEU A 880 -22.18 20.78 -9.76
C LEU A 880 -21.66 22.16 -10.18
N SER A 881 -21.02 22.89 -9.26
CA SER A 881 -20.41 24.22 -9.50
C SER A 881 -19.23 24.17 -10.49
N LEU A 882 -18.37 23.17 -10.40
CA LEU A 882 -17.27 22.94 -11.35
C LEU A 882 -17.81 22.63 -12.76
N SER A 883 -18.86 21.83 -12.82
CA SER A 883 -19.49 21.36 -14.06
C SER A 883 -20.24 22.49 -14.77
N LEU A 884 -21.02 23.28 -14.02
CA LEU A 884 -21.68 24.49 -14.52
C LEU A 884 -20.68 25.55 -14.96
N PHE A 885 -19.57 25.73 -14.25
CA PHE A 885 -18.53 26.68 -14.66
C PHE A 885 -17.84 26.22 -15.96
N GLY A 886 -17.64 24.91 -16.16
CA GLY A 886 -17.21 24.35 -17.44
C GLY A 886 -18.14 24.72 -18.61
N VAL A 887 -19.46 24.71 -18.39
CA VAL A 887 -20.47 25.14 -19.37
C VAL A 887 -20.46 26.67 -19.57
N MET A 888 -20.37 27.45 -18.49
CA MET A 888 -20.28 28.93 -18.58
C MET A 888 -19.08 29.38 -19.40
N LEU A 889 -17.92 28.73 -19.24
CA LEU A 889 -16.73 29.00 -20.04
C LEU A 889 -16.95 28.77 -21.56
N VAL A 890 -17.85 27.86 -21.97
CA VAL A 890 -18.21 27.71 -23.40
C VAL A 890 -18.91 28.98 -23.92
N GLY A 891 -19.84 29.53 -23.14
CA GLY A 891 -20.51 30.80 -23.47
C GLY A 891 -19.54 31.98 -23.53
N LEU A 892 -18.64 32.09 -22.55
CA LEU A 892 -17.67 33.18 -22.47
C LEU A 892 -16.64 33.15 -23.62
N MET A 893 -16.11 31.98 -23.98
CA MET A 893 -15.16 31.89 -25.09
C MET A 893 -15.80 32.22 -26.45
N ALA A 894 -17.07 31.88 -26.64
CA ALA A 894 -17.84 32.35 -27.79
C ALA A 894 -18.07 33.87 -27.74
N ARG A 895 -18.36 34.44 -26.55
CA ARG A 895 -18.58 35.87 -26.36
C ARG A 895 -17.31 36.70 -26.60
N HIS A 896 -16.14 36.29 -26.12
CA HIS A 896 -14.88 37.02 -26.36
C HIS A 896 -14.55 37.18 -27.84
N GLN A 897 -14.80 36.15 -28.66
CA GLN A 897 -14.55 36.19 -30.11
C GLN A 897 -15.69 36.87 -30.92
N PHE A 898 -16.88 37.09 -30.32
CA PHE A 898 -18.07 37.57 -31.03
C PHE A 898 -17.97 39.03 -31.57
N PRO A 899 -17.42 40.03 -30.84
CA PRO A 899 -17.25 41.39 -31.36
C PRO A 899 -16.35 41.52 -32.61
N ALA A 900 -15.53 40.50 -32.90
CA ALA A 900 -14.70 40.44 -34.09
C ALA A 900 -15.45 40.00 -35.37
N LEU A 901 -16.76 39.71 -35.28
CA LEU A 901 -17.58 39.43 -36.46
C LEU A 901 -18.02 40.72 -37.16
N THR A 902 -17.68 40.84 -38.45
CA THR A 902 -18.10 41.97 -39.32
C THR A 902 -19.62 42.16 -39.35
N SER A 903 -20.38 41.06 -39.39
CA SER A 903 -21.85 41.09 -39.32
C SER A 903 -22.38 41.64 -37.98
N TRP A 904 -21.69 41.39 -36.87
CA TRP A 904 -22.04 41.99 -35.58
C TRP A 904 -21.69 43.48 -35.54
N GLN A 905 -20.54 43.89 -36.10
CA GLN A 905 -20.12 45.29 -36.13
C GLN A 905 -21.13 46.18 -36.85
N THR A 906 -21.67 45.73 -37.99
CA THR A 906 -22.78 46.42 -38.70
C THR A 906 -24.04 46.52 -37.83
N VAL A 907 -24.39 45.46 -37.10
CA VAL A 907 -25.54 45.47 -36.17
C VAL A 907 -25.31 46.42 -34.99
N GLN A 908 -24.12 46.43 -34.40
CA GLN A 908 -23.75 47.32 -33.30
C GLN A 908 -23.72 48.79 -33.74
N GLN A 909 -23.34 49.11 -34.98
CA GLN A 909 -23.44 50.45 -35.54
C GLN A 909 -24.89 50.87 -35.84
N GLY A 910 -25.79 49.91 -36.10
CA GLY A 910 -27.23 50.16 -36.25
C GLY A 910 -27.99 50.32 -34.92
N LEU A 911 -27.53 49.67 -33.85
CA LEU A 911 -28.06 49.88 -32.50
C LEU A 911 -27.45 51.13 -31.86
N ASN A 912 -28.19 52.25 -31.93
CA ASN A 912 -27.93 53.51 -31.21
C ASN A 912 -28.12 53.37 -29.66
N TRP A 913 -27.53 52.34 -29.05
CA TRP A 913 -27.56 52.06 -27.62
C TRP A 913 -26.20 52.34 -26.97
N PRO A 914 -26.14 52.69 -25.67
CA PRO A 914 -24.87 52.87 -24.97
C PRO A 914 -24.02 51.60 -25.02
N GLU A 915 -22.72 51.72 -25.32
CA GLU A 915 -21.81 50.58 -25.48
C GLU A 915 -21.81 49.65 -24.25
N GLY A 916 -21.86 50.21 -23.04
CA GLY A 916 -21.94 49.44 -21.79
C GLY A 916 -23.24 48.63 -21.65
N LEU A 917 -24.35 49.09 -22.24
CA LEU A 917 -25.60 48.31 -22.29
C LEU A 917 -25.47 47.14 -23.27
N ILE A 918 -24.91 47.38 -24.47
CA ILE A 918 -24.65 46.35 -25.47
C ILE A 918 -23.68 45.29 -24.92
N HIS A 919 -22.61 45.72 -24.26
CA HIS A 919 -21.64 44.85 -23.58
C HIS A 919 -22.31 43.98 -22.53
N THR A 920 -23.08 44.59 -21.61
CA THR A 920 -23.76 43.86 -20.52
C THR A 920 -24.81 42.87 -21.06
N LEU A 921 -25.63 43.28 -22.03
CA LEU A 921 -26.67 42.43 -22.62
C LEU A 921 -26.08 41.26 -23.41
N THR A 922 -25.00 41.48 -24.18
CA THR A 922 -24.31 40.37 -24.87
C THR A 922 -23.61 39.44 -23.89
N TYR A 923 -22.96 39.97 -22.84
CA TYR A 923 -22.29 39.17 -21.81
C TYR A 923 -23.27 38.23 -21.09
N LEU A 924 -24.37 38.79 -20.56
CA LEU A 924 -25.44 38.01 -19.92
C LEU A 924 -26.16 37.08 -20.91
N GLY A 925 -26.36 37.53 -22.16
CA GLY A 925 -26.97 36.74 -23.23
C GLY A 925 -26.18 35.47 -23.56
N PHE A 926 -24.86 35.56 -23.72
CA PHE A 926 -24.01 34.40 -23.99
C PHE A 926 -23.91 33.45 -22.79
N LEU A 927 -23.90 33.96 -21.55
CA LEU A 927 -23.99 33.13 -20.34
C LEU A 927 -25.34 32.39 -20.26
N ALA A 928 -26.45 33.05 -20.58
CA ALA A 928 -27.78 32.43 -20.63
C ALA A 928 -27.86 31.38 -21.76
N MET A 929 -27.33 31.68 -22.95
CA MET A 929 -27.26 30.75 -24.08
C MET A 929 -26.35 29.54 -23.82
N ALA A 930 -25.40 29.62 -22.88
CA ALA A 930 -24.66 28.47 -22.41
C ALA A 930 -25.46 27.65 -21.37
N VAL A 931 -25.97 28.30 -20.33
CA VAL A 931 -26.53 27.63 -19.15
C VAL A 931 -27.97 27.13 -19.37
N VAL A 932 -28.84 27.92 -20.00
CA VAL A 932 -30.28 27.56 -20.13
C VAL A 932 -30.47 26.32 -21.05
N PRO A 933 -29.83 26.22 -22.23
CA PRO A 933 -29.91 25.00 -23.04
C PRO A 933 -29.28 23.78 -22.36
N PHE A 934 -28.24 23.97 -21.52
CA PHE A 934 -27.64 22.88 -20.74
C PHE A 934 -28.54 22.39 -19.60
N VAL A 935 -29.24 23.30 -18.91
CA VAL A 935 -30.28 22.92 -17.93
C VAL A 935 -31.38 22.14 -18.64
N LEU A 936 -31.80 22.56 -19.84
CA LEU A 936 -32.79 21.84 -20.65
C LEU A 936 -32.29 20.46 -21.12
N SER A 937 -31.06 20.34 -21.62
CA SER A 937 -30.51 19.03 -22.00
C SER A 937 -30.36 18.10 -20.80
N ALA A 938 -30.02 18.64 -19.63
CA ALA A 938 -29.93 17.87 -18.40
C ALA A 938 -31.30 17.44 -17.85
N THR A 939 -32.35 18.27 -17.93
CA THR A 939 -33.72 17.85 -17.51
C THR A 939 -34.27 16.78 -18.44
N LEU A 940 -34.06 16.90 -19.75
CA LEU A 940 -34.43 15.88 -20.73
C LEU A 940 -33.66 14.56 -20.52
N SER A 941 -32.34 14.63 -20.31
CA SER A 941 -31.49 13.48 -20.01
C SER A 941 -31.90 12.79 -18.70
N ALA A 942 -32.14 13.57 -17.64
CA ALA A 942 -32.59 13.09 -16.33
C ALA A 942 -33.98 12.43 -16.37
N ALA A 943 -34.93 12.99 -17.13
CA ALA A 943 -36.24 12.38 -17.33
C ALA A 943 -36.14 11.03 -18.06
N ALA A 944 -35.29 10.96 -19.10
CA ALA A 944 -35.01 9.73 -19.85
C ALA A 944 -34.20 8.68 -19.07
N SER A 945 -33.48 9.09 -18.01
CA SER A 945 -32.60 8.23 -17.20
C SER A 945 -33.14 7.87 -15.82
N GLN A 946 -34.18 8.56 -15.35
CA GLN A 946 -34.75 8.50 -14.00
C GLN A 946 -33.74 8.89 -12.89
N GLU A 947 -32.92 9.90 -13.17
CA GLU A 947 -31.91 10.45 -12.24
C GLU A 947 -32.32 11.85 -11.74
N LYS A 948 -31.70 12.35 -10.66
CA LYS A 948 -31.93 13.75 -10.25
C LYS A 948 -31.26 14.68 -11.26
N VAL A 949 -31.95 15.76 -11.63
CA VAL A 949 -31.44 16.78 -12.57
C VAL A 949 -30.08 17.33 -12.10
N SER A 950 -29.91 17.64 -10.82
CA SER A 950 -28.66 18.13 -10.25
C SER A 950 -27.49 17.14 -10.34
N GLU A 951 -27.77 15.84 -10.24
CA GLU A 951 -26.78 14.76 -10.38
C GLU A 951 -26.42 14.58 -11.87
N ASN A 952 -27.42 14.60 -12.76
CA ASN A 952 -27.21 14.58 -14.22
C ASN A 952 -26.37 15.79 -14.68
N MET A 953 -26.69 17.01 -14.22
CA MET A 953 -25.92 18.23 -14.50
C MET A 953 -24.47 18.13 -14.00
N ALA A 954 -24.24 17.61 -12.80
CA ALA A 954 -22.90 17.44 -12.25
C ALA A 954 -22.08 16.39 -13.02
N HIS A 955 -22.70 15.31 -13.50
CA HIS A 955 -21.99 14.32 -14.32
C HIS A 955 -21.74 14.82 -15.76
N TYR A 956 -22.76 15.29 -16.47
CA TYR A 956 -22.65 15.59 -17.90
C TYR A 956 -22.07 16.98 -18.20
N GLY A 957 -22.13 17.95 -17.29
CA GLY A 957 -21.47 19.25 -17.48
C GLY A 957 -19.94 19.14 -17.61
N MET A 958 -19.34 18.12 -16.98
CA MET A 958 -17.92 17.78 -17.13
C MET A 958 -17.52 17.46 -18.58
N ALA A 959 -18.46 17.01 -19.42
CA ALA A 959 -18.22 16.72 -20.83
C ALA A 959 -18.02 17.98 -21.70
N PHE A 960 -18.37 19.18 -21.22
CA PHE A 960 -18.21 20.44 -21.96
C PHE A 960 -16.82 21.08 -21.76
N ILE A 961 -16.07 20.63 -20.75
CA ILE A 961 -14.74 21.18 -20.40
C ILE A 961 -13.71 21.08 -21.55
N PRO A 962 -13.65 20.00 -22.38
CA PRO A 962 -12.74 19.95 -23.52
C PRO A 962 -13.05 21.00 -24.60
N LEU A 963 -14.33 21.29 -24.85
CA LEU A 963 -14.77 22.36 -25.76
C LEU A 963 -14.53 23.76 -25.18
N ALA A 964 -14.70 23.93 -23.86
CA ALA A 964 -14.34 25.17 -23.18
C ALA A 964 -12.82 25.46 -23.24
N LEU A 965 -11.97 24.42 -23.16
CA LEU A 965 -10.53 24.56 -23.36
C LEU A 965 -10.18 24.86 -24.81
N SER A 966 -10.76 24.15 -25.78
CA SER A 966 -10.40 24.35 -27.19
C SER A 966 -10.82 25.72 -27.71
N GLY A 967 -11.96 26.25 -27.25
CA GLY A 967 -12.37 27.64 -27.53
C GLY A 967 -11.37 28.66 -26.97
N HIS A 968 -10.96 28.49 -25.71
CA HIS A 968 -9.97 29.36 -25.07
C HIS A 968 -8.62 29.33 -25.81
N VAL A 969 -8.11 28.14 -26.13
CA VAL A 969 -6.85 28.04 -26.89
C VAL A 969 -7.02 28.58 -28.31
N ALA A 970 -8.16 28.39 -28.98
CA ALA A 970 -8.41 28.91 -30.33
C ALA A 970 -8.60 30.45 -30.39
N HIS A 971 -9.03 31.08 -29.29
CA HIS A 971 -9.08 32.54 -29.13
C HIS A 971 -7.65 33.09 -29.07
N VAL A 972 -6.92 32.71 -28.02
CA VAL A 972 -5.57 33.23 -27.71
C VAL A 972 -4.50 32.75 -28.71
N LEU A 973 -4.77 31.72 -29.54
CA LEU A 973 -3.88 31.30 -30.63
C LEU A 973 -3.58 32.44 -31.62
N HIS A 974 -4.56 33.30 -31.89
CA HIS A 974 -4.42 34.42 -32.82
C HIS A 974 -3.52 35.50 -32.22
N GLU A 975 -3.84 35.94 -31.00
CA GLU A 975 -3.03 36.88 -30.20
C GLU A 975 -1.59 36.38 -30.05
N PHE A 976 -1.38 35.07 -29.85
CA PHE A 976 -0.04 34.49 -29.72
C PHE A 976 0.73 34.38 -31.05
N LEU A 977 0.12 33.81 -32.10
CA LEU A 977 0.80 33.48 -33.36
C LEU A 977 0.74 34.56 -34.45
N GLN A 978 -0.21 35.50 -34.37
CA GLN A 978 -0.42 36.54 -35.37
C GLN A 978 0.02 37.94 -34.91
N GLU A 979 0.09 38.18 -33.60
CA GLU A 979 0.49 39.47 -33.02
C GLU A 979 1.72 39.27 -32.12
N GLY A 980 1.62 38.40 -31.12
CA GLY A 980 2.59 38.21 -30.03
C GLY A 980 4.02 37.95 -30.46
N ILE A 981 4.25 37.00 -31.37
CA ILE A 981 5.60 36.69 -31.88
C ILE A 981 6.23 37.91 -32.59
N TYR A 982 5.44 38.70 -33.32
CA TYR A 982 5.92 39.81 -34.14
C TYR A 982 6.11 41.09 -33.34
N GLU A 983 5.17 41.41 -32.45
CA GLU A 983 5.30 42.53 -31.51
C GLU A 983 6.45 42.31 -30.52
N MET A 984 6.64 41.09 -30.00
CA MET A 984 7.81 40.77 -29.18
C MET A 984 9.12 40.90 -29.96
N LEU A 985 9.18 40.43 -31.22
CA LEU A 985 10.39 40.55 -32.04
C LEU A 985 10.66 42.00 -32.44
N GLY A 986 9.63 42.76 -32.82
CA GLY A 986 9.69 44.20 -33.07
C GLY A 986 10.16 44.97 -31.83
N TYR A 987 9.65 44.63 -30.65
CA TYR A 987 10.13 45.18 -29.38
C TYR A 987 11.60 44.85 -29.11
N PHE A 988 12.06 43.62 -29.36
CA PHE A 988 13.48 43.28 -29.22
C PHE A 988 14.38 44.06 -30.19
N VAL A 989 13.91 44.35 -31.42
CA VAL A 989 14.64 45.18 -32.38
C VAL A 989 14.63 46.66 -31.96
N LYS A 990 13.49 47.20 -31.49
CA LYS A 990 13.39 48.55 -30.89
C LYS A 990 14.36 48.68 -29.69
N LEU A 991 14.39 47.69 -28.81
CA LEU A 991 15.29 47.62 -27.66
C LEU A 991 16.76 47.53 -28.08
N TYR A 992 17.09 46.72 -29.10
CA TYR A 992 18.45 46.64 -29.65
C TYR A 992 18.93 48.00 -30.18
N TYR A 993 18.12 48.71 -30.98
CA TYR A 993 18.46 50.07 -31.44
C TYR A 993 18.51 51.11 -30.31
N SER A 994 17.77 50.88 -29.22
CA SER A 994 17.84 51.74 -28.03
C SER A 994 19.16 51.57 -27.28
N VAL A 995 19.58 50.32 -27.04
CA VAL A 995 20.83 49.99 -26.34
C VAL A 995 22.07 50.29 -27.20
N THR A 996 22.03 50.05 -28.51
CA THR A 996 23.23 50.18 -29.38
C THR A 996 23.36 51.53 -30.09
N ALA A 997 22.26 52.24 -30.33
CA ALA A 997 22.26 53.51 -31.06
C ALA A 997 21.57 54.66 -30.30
N GLY A 998 21.27 54.48 -29.00
CA GLY A 998 20.79 55.54 -28.10
C GLY A 998 19.37 56.06 -28.37
N ASN A 999 18.64 55.46 -29.31
CA ASN A 999 17.29 55.92 -29.69
C ASN A 999 16.27 55.55 -28.59
N PRO A 1000 15.40 56.46 -28.10
CA PRO A 1000 14.34 56.08 -27.18
C PRO A 1000 13.40 55.02 -27.80
N ILE A 1001 12.93 54.06 -27.00
CA ILE A 1001 11.96 53.05 -27.46
C ILE A 1001 10.69 53.77 -27.93
N GLY A 1002 10.32 53.55 -29.19
CA GLY A 1002 9.18 54.20 -29.85
C GLY A 1002 9.53 55.26 -30.89
N THR A 1003 10.79 55.71 -31.03
CA THR A 1003 11.14 56.70 -32.09
C THR A 1003 11.27 56.12 -33.50
N ARG A 1004 11.03 54.81 -33.66
CA ARG A 1004 10.96 54.11 -34.95
C ARG A 1004 9.94 52.99 -34.86
N ASP A 1005 8.99 52.98 -35.80
CA ASP A 1005 8.12 51.83 -36.01
C ASP A 1005 8.92 50.70 -36.67
N VAL A 1006 8.89 49.54 -36.02
CA VAL A 1006 9.52 48.31 -36.51
C VAL A 1006 8.41 47.30 -36.71
N VAL A 1007 7.83 47.31 -37.91
CA VAL A 1007 6.82 46.34 -38.32
C VAL A 1007 7.52 45.09 -38.81
N VAL A 1008 7.33 43.97 -38.12
CA VAL A 1008 7.79 42.64 -38.57
C VAL A 1008 6.67 42.01 -39.40
N SER A 1009 6.95 41.63 -40.64
CA SER A 1009 5.97 40.98 -41.51
C SER A 1009 5.59 39.58 -41.01
N PRO A 1010 4.29 39.22 -40.94
CA PRO A 1010 3.89 37.89 -40.52
C PRO A 1010 4.38 36.77 -41.46
N PHE A 1011 5.13 35.81 -40.93
CA PHE A 1011 5.57 34.61 -41.66
C PHE A 1011 4.59 33.43 -41.52
N ILE A 1012 3.67 33.48 -40.56
CA ILE A 1012 2.53 32.55 -40.47
C ILE A 1012 1.32 33.18 -41.15
N HIS A 1013 0.92 32.64 -42.30
CA HIS A 1013 -0.25 33.12 -43.04
C HIS A 1013 -1.57 32.81 -42.30
N THR A 1014 -2.53 33.74 -42.31
CA THR A 1014 -3.80 33.68 -41.56
C THR A 1014 -4.60 32.38 -41.80
N SER A 1015 -4.55 31.82 -43.01
CA SER A 1015 -5.23 30.54 -43.31
C SER A 1015 -4.69 29.36 -42.52
N VAL A 1016 -3.40 29.36 -42.15
CA VAL A 1016 -2.79 28.33 -41.29
C VAL A 1016 -3.33 28.43 -39.87
N ILE A 1017 -3.45 29.65 -39.33
CA ILE A 1017 -4.03 29.90 -38.01
C ILE A 1017 -5.50 29.51 -37.99
N THR A 1018 -6.26 29.86 -39.03
CA THR A 1018 -7.68 29.50 -39.21
C THR A 1018 -7.86 27.98 -39.28
N PHE A 1019 -6.98 27.26 -39.98
CA PHE A 1019 -6.96 25.79 -40.02
C PHE A 1019 -6.64 25.17 -38.64
N ILE A 1020 -5.68 25.73 -37.89
CA ILE A 1020 -5.39 25.26 -36.52
C ILE A 1020 -6.57 25.56 -35.58
N LYS A 1021 -7.25 26.71 -35.67
CA LYS A 1021 -8.49 27.00 -34.93
C LYS A 1021 -9.56 25.93 -35.22
N PHE A 1022 -9.81 25.60 -36.49
CA PHE A 1022 -10.75 24.53 -36.88
C PHE A 1022 -10.39 23.18 -36.27
N MET A 1023 -9.11 22.79 -36.31
CA MET A 1023 -8.62 21.52 -35.75
C MET A 1023 -8.69 21.48 -34.22
N LEU A 1024 -8.39 22.58 -33.52
CA LEU A 1024 -8.56 22.70 -32.07
C LEU A 1024 -10.03 22.56 -31.67
N ILE A 1025 -10.93 23.34 -32.30
CA ILE A 1025 -12.36 23.34 -32.00
C ILE A 1025 -12.98 21.95 -32.24
N THR A 1026 -12.64 21.31 -33.36
CA THR A 1026 -13.13 19.97 -33.71
C THR A 1026 -12.51 18.87 -32.83
N GLY A 1027 -11.24 19.00 -32.44
CA GLY A 1027 -10.61 18.14 -31.44
C GLY A 1027 -11.26 18.27 -30.04
N GLY A 1028 -11.68 19.49 -29.68
CA GLY A 1028 -12.46 19.76 -28.47
C GLY A 1028 -13.84 19.11 -28.48
N LEU A 1029 -14.56 19.15 -29.62
CA LEU A 1029 -15.80 18.38 -29.80
C LEU A 1029 -15.54 16.88 -29.64
N LEU A 1030 -14.53 16.33 -30.33
CA LEU A 1030 -14.20 14.91 -30.25
C LEU A 1030 -13.89 14.48 -28.80
N GLY A 1031 -13.09 15.26 -28.08
CA GLY A 1031 -12.82 15.03 -26.66
C GLY A 1031 -14.08 15.09 -25.78
N SER A 1032 -14.97 16.05 -26.06
CA SER A 1032 -16.25 16.21 -25.36
C SER A 1032 -17.19 15.03 -25.59
N VAL A 1033 -17.27 14.52 -26.83
CA VAL A 1033 -18.06 13.33 -27.20
C VAL A 1033 -17.48 12.07 -26.56
N ILE A 1034 -16.15 11.89 -26.54
CA ILE A 1034 -15.49 10.79 -25.83
C ILE A 1034 -15.84 10.83 -24.34
N ALA A 1035 -15.74 12.01 -23.70
CA ALA A 1035 -16.09 12.17 -22.29
C ALA A 1035 -17.57 11.82 -22.03
N LEU A 1036 -18.49 12.38 -22.83
CA LEU A 1036 -19.94 12.11 -22.76
C LEU A 1036 -20.27 10.60 -22.87
N VAL A 1037 -19.66 9.90 -23.83
CA VAL A 1037 -19.85 8.45 -24.02
C VAL A 1037 -19.27 7.65 -22.85
N MET A 1038 -18.10 8.01 -22.31
CA MET A 1038 -17.48 7.30 -21.19
C MET A 1038 -18.21 7.52 -19.86
N ILE A 1039 -18.73 8.74 -19.62
CA ILE A 1039 -19.61 9.05 -18.49
C ILE A 1039 -20.89 8.20 -18.57
N ALA A 1040 -21.57 8.21 -19.71
CA ALA A 1040 -22.83 7.47 -19.90
C ALA A 1040 -22.67 5.94 -19.78
N ARG A 1041 -21.54 5.38 -20.25
CA ARG A 1041 -21.24 3.93 -20.15
C ARG A 1041 -21.01 3.43 -18.72
N ARG A 1042 -20.79 4.32 -17.75
CA ARG A 1042 -20.59 3.97 -16.33
C ARG A 1042 -21.91 3.78 -15.57
N ALA A 1043 -23.01 4.30 -16.12
CA ALA A 1043 -24.35 4.14 -15.56
C ALA A 1043 -25.04 2.85 -16.08
N SER A 1044 -26.14 2.46 -15.43
CA SER A 1044 -26.86 1.20 -15.68
C SER A 1044 -27.30 1.02 -17.15
N VAL A 1045 -27.37 -0.24 -17.59
CA VAL A 1045 -27.58 -0.70 -18.98
C VAL A 1045 -28.86 -0.17 -19.65
N ARG A 1046 -29.83 0.37 -18.89
CA ARG A 1046 -31.05 0.97 -19.46
C ARG A 1046 -30.75 2.30 -20.19
N SER A 1047 -31.10 2.30 -21.49
CA SER A 1047 -31.25 3.47 -22.36
C SER A 1047 -30.08 4.46 -22.40
N VAL A 1048 -28.83 3.95 -22.54
CA VAL A 1048 -27.60 4.74 -22.77
C VAL A 1048 -27.79 5.85 -23.83
N MET A 1049 -28.54 5.57 -24.91
CA MET A 1049 -28.79 6.57 -25.96
C MET A 1049 -29.64 7.77 -25.50
N GLY A 1050 -30.68 7.54 -24.68
CA GLY A 1050 -31.54 8.61 -24.16
C GLY A 1050 -30.83 9.53 -23.17
N ARG A 1051 -29.83 8.99 -22.46
CA ARG A 1051 -28.93 9.75 -21.59
C ARG A 1051 -28.00 10.70 -22.37
N ILE A 1052 -27.47 10.21 -23.50
CA ILE A 1052 -26.47 10.91 -24.33
C ILE A 1052 -27.10 11.97 -25.25
N MET A 1053 -28.20 11.63 -25.94
CA MET A 1053 -28.69 12.42 -27.07
C MET A 1053 -28.94 13.91 -26.79
N PRO A 1054 -29.61 14.33 -25.69
CA PRO A 1054 -29.82 15.75 -25.41
C PRO A 1054 -28.51 16.54 -25.27
N HIS A 1055 -27.51 15.95 -24.63
CA HIS A 1055 -26.18 16.56 -24.42
C HIS A 1055 -25.34 16.54 -25.70
N LEU A 1056 -25.47 15.51 -26.54
CA LEU A 1056 -24.79 15.42 -27.83
C LEU A 1056 -25.29 16.48 -28.82
N ILE A 1057 -26.61 16.69 -28.90
CA ILE A 1057 -27.22 17.74 -29.73
C ILE A 1057 -26.70 19.12 -29.30
N LEU A 1058 -26.60 19.36 -27.99
CA LEU A 1058 -26.10 20.62 -27.46
C LEU A 1058 -24.59 20.83 -27.71
N LEU A 1059 -23.76 19.79 -27.60
CA LEU A 1059 -22.34 19.85 -27.96
C LEU A 1059 -22.14 20.16 -29.46
N LEU A 1060 -22.97 19.58 -30.33
CA LEU A 1060 -22.96 19.86 -31.77
C LEU A 1060 -23.37 21.31 -32.06
N PHE A 1061 -24.37 21.84 -31.35
CA PHE A 1061 -24.79 23.24 -31.46
C PHE A 1061 -23.68 24.23 -31.03
N PHE A 1062 -23.00 23.98 -29.90
CA PHE A 1062 -21.88 24.84 -29.50
C PHE A 1062 -20.68 24.71 -30.45
N TRP A 1063 -20.42 23.52 -31.02
CA TRP A 1063 -19.37 23.35 -32.03
C TRP A 1063 -19.69 24.08 -33.34
N THR A 1064 -20.92 24.04 -33.86
CA THR A 1064 -21.27 24.83 -35.07
C THR A 1064 -21.24 26.33 -34.79
N ALA A 1065 -21.71 26.78 -33.63
CA ALA A 1065 -21.61 28.18 -33.21
C ALA A 1065 -20.14 28.63 -33.08
N TYR A 1066 -19.27 27.79 -32.50
CA TYR A 1066 -17.83 28.03 -32.45
C TYR A 1066 -17.22 28.14 -33.85
N LEU A 1067 -17.50 27.21 -34.76
CA LEU A 1067 -16.97 27.28 -36.12
C LEU A 1067 -17.43 28.55 -36.86
N PHE A 1068 -18.69 28.96 -36.67
CA PHE A 1068 -19.18 30.23 -37.23
C PHE A 1068 -18.43 31.45 -36.67
N ILE A 1069 -18.33 31.56 -35.33
CA ILE A 1069 -17.72 32.73 -34.67
C ILE A 1069 -16.19 32.79 -34.90
N PHE A 1070 -15.47 31.69 -34.69
CA PHE A 1070 -14.00 31.67 -34.70
C PHE A 1070 -13.37 31.64 -36.10
N LEU A 1071 -14.11 31.19 -37.12
CA LEU A 1071 -13.66 31.24 -38.53
C LEU A 1071 -14.24 32.48 -39.23
N GLY A 1072 -15.48 32.86 -38.96
CA GLY A 1072 -16.11 34.06 -39.53
C GLY A 1072 -15.38 35.36 -39.17
N SER A 1073 -14.81 35.44 -37.97
CA SER A 1073 -13.96 36.57 -37.52
C SER A 1073 -12.57 36.62 -38.16
N THR A 1074 -12.19 35.66 -39.01
CA THR A 1074 -10.95 35.72 -39.81
C THR A 1074 -11.18 36.18 -41.26
N GLY A 1075 -12.40 36.62 -41.60
CA GLY A 1075 -12.80 37.04 -42.95
C GLY A 1075 -13.00 38.55 -43.12
N ALA A 1076 -11.91 39.31 -43.18
CA ALA A 1076 -11.89 40.69 -43.66
C ALA A 1076 -10.61 40.93 -44.51
N PRO A 1077 -10.66 41.74 -45.59
CA PRO A 1077 -9.56 41.85 -46.54
C PRO A 1077 -8.38 42.68 -46.02
N ALA A 1078 -7.16 42.26 -46.38
CA ALA A 1078 -5.93 42.97 -46.08
C ALA A 1078 -5.65 44.07 -47.11
N GLU A 1079 -6.45 45.14 -47.12
CA GLU A 1079 -6.25 46.29 -48.02
C GLU A 1079 -6.68 47.61 -47.36
N ALA A 1080 -5.90 48.05 -46.36
CA ALA A 1080 -6.11 49.31 -45.63
C ALA A 1080 -4.78 49.91 -45.10
N THR A 1081 -3.73 49.93 -45.92
CA THR A 1081 -2.49 50.67 -45.61
C THR A 1081 -2.69 52.17 -45.77
N GLY A 1082 -3.16 52.83 -44.70
CA GLY A 1082 -3.32 54.28 -44.64
C GLY A 1082 -3.16 54.81 -43.20
N SER A 1083 -2.22 55.74 -43.01
CA SER A 1083 -1.93 56.37 -41.71
C SER A 1083 -3.12 57.21 -41.20
N PRO A 1084 -3.25 57.42 -39.88
CA PRO A 1084 -4.31 58.26 -39.32
C PRO A 1084 -4.13 59.73 -39.73
N ALA A 1085 -4.91 60.18 -40.70
CA ALA A 1085 -4.97 61.58 -41.10
C ALA A 1085 -5.87 62.39 -40.16
N THR A 1086 -5.33 63.49 -39.63
CA THR A 1086 -6.07 64.51 -38.88
C THR A 1086 -7.24 65.09 -39.69
N ALA A 1087 -8.32 65.47 -39.01
CA ALA A 1087 -9.43 66.18 -39.64
C ALA A 1087 -8.95 67.48 -40.33
N GLY A 1088 -9.22 67.59 -41.63
CA GLY A 1088 -8.89 68.72 -42.50
C GLY A 1088 -9.99 68.94 -43.53
N GLN A 1089 -10.07 70.15 -44.09
CA GLN A 1089 -11.26 70.61 -44.82
C GLN A 1089 -11.21 70.40 -46.34
N SER A 1090 -12.41 70.34 -46.92
CA SER A 1090 -12.81 70.93 -48.21
C SER A 1090 -12.44 70.31 -49.58
N THR A 1091 -13.46 70.35 -50.45
CA THR A 1091 -13.44 70.61 -51.92
C THR A 1091 -13.02 69.57 -52.98
N THR A 1092 -14.06 69.11 -53.72
CA THR A 1092 -14.20 69.07 -55.21
C THR A 1092 -13.59 67.98 -56.11
N ALA A 1093 -14.44 67.60 -57.11
CA ALA A 1093 -14.14 67.26 -58.52
C ALA A 1093 -13.76 65.82 -58.95
N THR A 1094 -14.79 65.08 -59.41
CA THR A 1094 -14.96 64.34 -60.70
C THR A 1094 -13.79 63.61 -61.46
N PRO A 1095 -14.07 62.44 -62.10
CA PRO A 1095 -13.07 61.59 -62.79
C PRO A 1095 -13.01 61.73 -64.33
N PRO A 1096 -11.88 61.30 -64.94
CA PRO A 1096 -11.87 60.46 -66.17
C PRO A 1096 -10.70 59.42 -66.19
N SER A 1097 -10.42 58.61 -67.23
CA SER A 1097 -11.24 57.65 -68.01
C SER A 1097 -10.38 56.94 -69.10
N THR A 1098 -10.53 55.61 -69.30
CA THR A 1098 -10.22 54.83 -70.55
C THR A 1098 -8.74 54.63 -71.03
N PRO A 1099 -8.43 53.62 -71.92
CA PRO A 1099 -7.15 52.87 -71.89
C PRO A 1099 -6.17 52.89 -73.14
N PRO A 1100 -5.93 51.79 -73.91
CA PRO A 1100 -4.64 51.06 -74.11
C PRO A 1100 -3.97 51.36 -75.50
N PRO A 1101 -3.02 50.57 -76.14
CA PRO A 1101 -2.46 49.22 -75.86
C PRO A 1101 -0.97 48.87 -76.27
N ALA A 1102 -0.60 47.59 -76.04
CA ALA A 1102 0.15 46.66 -76.95
C ALA A 1102 1.70 46.41 -76.91
N SER A 1103 2.03 45.11 -77.11
CA SER A 1103 3.29 44.50 -77.64
C SER A 1103 4.49 44.27 -76.67
N ALA A 1104 5.33 43.22 -76.77
CA ALA A 1104 5.36 42.07 -77.71
C ALA A 1104 6.13 40.79 -77.22
N LEU A 1105 5.74 39.62 -77.76
CA LEU A 1105 6.50 38.37 -78.09
C LEU A 1105 6.97 37.33 -77.01
N PRO A 1106 7.18 36.03 -77.39
CA PRO A 1106 7.19 34.88 -76.45
C PRO A 1106 8.27 33.76 -76.67
N ALA A 1107 8.23 32.68 -75.88
CA ALA A 1107 8.78 31.33 -76.21
C ALA A 1107 8.07 30.22 -75.39
N ALA A 1108 7.95 28.97 -75.89
CA ALA A 1108 7.21 27.89 -75.20
C ALA A 1108 7.50 26.44 -75.69
N VAL A 1109 7.27 25.44 -74.81
CA VAL A 1109 6.93 24.00 -75.10
C VAL A 1109 8.10 23.12 -75.66
N PRO A 1110 8.18 21.76 -75.50
CA PRO A 1110 7.16 20.75 -75.10
C PRO A 1110 7.52 19.74 -73.96
N LYS A 1111 6.57 18.81 -73.69
CA LYS A 1111 6.72 17.50 -72.96
C LYS A 1111 7.12 16.36 -73.94
N PRO A 1112 7.43 15.11 -73.51
CA PRO A 1112 6.41 14.03 -73.45
C PRO A 1112 6.70 12.90 -72.42
N VAL A 1113 5.92 11.79 -72.42
CA VAL A 1113 6.04 10.62 -71.50
C VAL A 1113 5.62 9.30 -72.18
N PRO A 1114 6.46 8.24 -72.14
CA PRO A 1114 5.98 6.83 -72.19
C PRO A 1114 6.75 5.83 -71.28
N ALA A 1115 6.29 4.57 -71.26
CA ALA A 1115 6.95 3.33 -70.77
C ALA A 1115 6.48 2.15 -71.68
N PRO A 1116 6.71 0.83 -71.43
CA PRO A 1116 7.71 0.08 -70.63
C PRO A 1116 8.44 -1.04 -71.45
N SER A 1117 9.35 -1.85 -70.85
CA SER A 1117 9.68 -3.23 -71.35
C SER A 1117 10.44 -4.10 -70.31
N GLN A 1118 10.76 -5.36 -70.65
CA GLN A 1118 11.32 -6.41 -69.77
C GLN A 1118 12.68 -6.96 -70.26
N ALA A 1119 13.53 -7.47 -69.34
CA ALA A 1119 14.56 -8.50 -69.59
C ALA A 1119 14.97 -9.19 -68.27
N VAL A 1120 15.64 -10.35 -68.33
CA VAL A 1120 16.00 -11.20 -67.15
C VAL A 1120 17.55 -11.42 -67.05
N PRO A 1121 18.15 -12.38 -66.29
CA PRO A 1121 19.40 -12.14 -65.55
C PRO A 1121 20.68 -12.57 -66.31
N PRO A 1122 21.89 -12.49 -65.70
CA PRO A 1122 22.42 -13.70 -65.06
C PRO A 1122 23.36 -13.52 -63.84
N VAL A 1123 23.46 -14.60 -63.05
CA VAL A 1123 24.65 -15.20 -62.38
C VAL A 1123 25.62 -14.33 -61.53
N ALA A 1124 26.02 -14.88 -60.38
CA ALA A 1124 26.99 -14.29 -59.46
C ALA A 1124 28.45 -14.70 -59.75
N ALA A 1125 29.39 -13.86 -59.31
CA ALA A 1125 30.80 -14.22 -59.06
C ALA A 1125 31.19 -13.75 -57.64
N SER A 1126 32.13 -14.44 -56.99
CA SER A 1126 32.30 -14.39 -55.53
C SER A 1126 33.50 -13.56 -55.04
N ALA A 1127 33.32 -12.99 -53.84
CA ALA A 1127 34.30 -12.66 -52.81
C ALA A 1127 35.66 -12.02 -53.19
N LYS A 1128 35.90 -10.83 -52.60
CA LYS A 1128 37.09 -10.62 -51.78
C LYS A 1128 36.71 -10.02 -50.42
N THR A 1129 36.50 -10.89 -49.44
CA THR A 1129 36.56 -10.54 -48.02
C THR A 1129 38.02 -10.33 -47.60
N PRO A 1130 38.33 -9.27 -46.85
CA PRO A 1130 39.19 -9.37 -45.69
C PRO A 1130 38.32 -9.71 -44.47
N SER A 1131 38.67 -10.79 -43.80
CA SER A 1131 37.98 -11.33 -42.64
C SER A 1131 38.13 -10.47 -41.39
N THR A 1132 37.03 -9.89 -40.90
CA THR A 1132 36.80 -9.76 -39.45
C THR A 1132 35.75 -10.79 -39.05
N VAL A 1133 36.22 -11.98 -38.68
CA VAL A 1133 35.39 -13.06 -38.16
C VAL A 1133 34.87 -12.67 -36.78
N VAL A 1134 33.54 -12.56 -36.64
CA VAL A 1134 32.86 -12.72 -35.35
C VAL A 1134 32.24 -14.12 -35.35
N SER A 1135 33.05 -15.10 -34.98
CA SER A 1135 32.58 -16.47 -34.71
C SER A 1135 31.74 -16.48 -33.43
N ALA A 1136 30.89 -17.50 -33.29
CA ALA A 1136 29.94 -17.63 -32.19
C ALA A 1136 28.94 -16.46 -32.06
N ALA A 1137 28.08 -16.30 -33.07
CA ALA A 1137 26.83 -15.54 -32.97
C ALA A 1137 25.95 -16.17 -31.88
N THR A 1138 26.08 -15.69 -30.64
CA THR A 1138 25.60 -16.41 -29.45
C THR A 1138 24.19 -15.98 -29.11
N PHE A 1139 23.24 -16.91 -29.23
CA PHE A 1139 21.86 -16.71 -28.81
C PHE A 1139 21.72 -16.78 -27.29
N SER A 1140 20.91 -15.89 -26.71
CA SER A 1140 20.51 -15.93 -25.29
C SER A 1140 19.08 -15.43 -25.16
N LEU A 1141 18.16 -16.31 -24.75
CA LEU A 1141 16.79 -15.90 -24.44
C LEU A 1141 16.79 -15.03 -23.18
N LEU A 1142 16.25 -13.82 -23.28
CA LEU A 1142 16.21 -12.85 -22.19
C LEU A 1142 14.93 -13.01 -21.38
N LEU A 1143 14.80 -14.18 -20.77
CA LEU A 1143 13.93 -14.36 -19.61
C LEU A 1143 14.68 -13.88 -18.35
N PRO A 1144 14.00 -13.30 -17.34
CA PRO A 1144 14.67 -12.87 -16.11
C PRO A 1144 15.43 -14.03 -15.47
N ASP A 1145 16.74 -13.85 -15.25
CA ASP A 1145 17.64 -14.81 -14.61
C ASP A 1145 17.71 -16.22 -15.22
N ILE A 1146 17.84 -16.31 -16.56
CA ILE A 1146 18.40 -17.50 -17.22
C ILE A 1146 19.55 -17.11 -18.16
N LYS A 1147 20.75 -17.66 -17.89
CA LYS A 1147 21.87 -17.74 -18.84
C LYS A 1147 22.28 -19.20 -18.98
N ASN A 1148 22.38 -19.68 -20.22
CA ASN A 1148 23.03 -20.94 -20.61
C ASN A 1148 22.54 -22.21 -19.87
N ALA A 1149 21.24 -22.54 -19.98
CA ALA A 1149 20.69 -23.84 -19.60
C ALA A 1149 20.08 -24.55 -20.82
N ALA A 1150 20.44 -25.82 -21.05
CA ALA A 1150 20.02 -26.59 -22.24
C ALA A 1150 18.67 -27.33 -22.06
N SER A 1151 18.23 -27.54 -20.83
CA SER A 1151 16.92 -28.10 -20.47
C SER A 1151 16.43 -27.46 -19.16
N ILE A 1152 15.12 -27.24 -19.03
CA ILE A 1152 14.53 -26.51 -17.91
C ILE A 1152 13.18 -27.16 -17.50
N PRO A 1153 12.95 -27.49 -16.22
CA PRO A 1153 11.67 -28.03 -15.75
C PRO A 1153 10.62 -26.96 -15.42
N TRP A 1154 9.34 -27.25 -15.69
CA TRP A 1154 8.16 -26.41 -15.47
C TRP A 1154 8.10 -25.64 -14.14
N ARG A 1155 8.62 -26.24 -13.05
CA ARG A 1155 8.59 -25.65 -11.71
C ARG A 1155 9.57 -24.48 -11.51
N SER A 1156 10.35 -24.10 -12.53
CA SER A 1156 11.08 -22.85 -12.53
C SER A 1156 10.12 -21.65 -12.38
N ALA A 1157 10.37 -20.80 -11.39
CA ALA A 1157 9.59 -19.57 -11.18
C ALA A 1157 9.63 -18.67 -12.42
N VAL A 1158 10.77 -18.62 -13.12
CA VAL A 1158 10.97 -17.85 -14.36
C VAL A 1158 10.09 -18.38 -15.49
N VAL A 1159 10.15 -19.69 -15.76
CA VAL A 1159 9.37 -20.30 -16.86
C VAL A 1159 7.88 -20.20 -16.59
N SER A 1160 7.43 -20.47 -15.35
CA SER A 1160 6.00 -20.36 -15.02
C SER A 1160 5.49 -18.91 -14.96
N ALA A 1161 6.34 -17.91 -14.72
CA ALA A 1161 6.00 -16.49 -14.85
C ALA A 1161 5.97 -16.05 -16.32
N TRP A 1162 6.90 -16.55 -17.15
CA TRP A 1162 6.94 -16.30 -18.59
C TRP A 1162 5.73 -16.93 -19.31
N VAL A 1163 5.38 -18.18 -19.01
CA VAL A 1163 4.16 -18.84 -19.51
C VAL A 1163 2.91 -18.04 -19.10
N ARG A 1164 2.84 -17.57 -17.85
CA ARG A 1164 1.76 -16.69 -17.37
C ARG A 1164 1.79 -15.26 -17.92
N SER A 1165 2.80 -14.88 -18.71
CA SER A 1165 2.80 -13.64 -19.49
C SER A 1165 2.13 -13.78 -20.86
N GLY A 1166 1.73 -15.00 -21.25
CA GLY A 1166 1.00 -15.28 -22.48
C GLY A 1166 -0.42 -14.69 -22.49
N GLN A 1167 -0.78 -13.94 -23.52
CA GLN A 1167 -2.08 -13.26 -23.62
C GLN A 1167 -3.10 -14.08 -24.41
N ALA A 1168 -4.26 -14.37 -23.83
CA ALA A 1168 -5.34 -15.06 -24.54
C ALA A 1168 -5.89 -14.22 -25.72
N VAL A 1169 -6.14 -14.86 -26.86
CA VAL A 1169 -6.69 -14.24 -28.07
C VAL A 1169 -8.22 -14.23 -27.99
N ALA A 1170 -8.83 -13.07 -28.22
CA ALA A 1170 -10.28 -12.90 -28.10
C ALA A 1170 -11.04 -13.75 -29.15
N GLY A 1171 -11.74 -14.79 -28.68
CA GLY A 1171 -12.64 -15.63 -29.49
C GLY A 1171 -12.39 -17.14 -29.41
N GLY A 1172 -11.29 -17.61 -28.81
CA GLY A 1172 -10.97 -19.04 -28.75
C GLY A 1172 -9.95 -19.42 -27.68
N LYS A 1173 -9.54 -20.70 -27.64
CA LYS A 1173 -8.61 -21.26 -26.64
C LYS A 1173 -7.13 -20.86 -26.81
N GLN A 1174 -6.83 -19.87 -27.65
CA GLN A 1174 -5.46 -19.54 -28.07
C GLN A 1174 -4.79 -18.47 -27.20
N TYR A 1175 -3.45 -18.53 -27.08
CA TYR A 1175 -2.59 -17.65 -26.28
C TYR A 1175 -1.40 -17.13 -27.09
N LEU A 1176 -0.88 -15.94 -26.75
CA LEU A 1176 0.27 -15.26 -27.38
C LEU A 1176 1.42 -15.09 -26.37
N LEU A 1177 2.48 -15.90 -26.48
CA LEU A 1177 3.66 -15.85 -25.60
C LEU A 1177 4.72 -14.88 -26.14
N PRO A 1178 5.21 -13.90 -25.35
CA PRO A 1178 6.26 -12.98 -25.77
C PRO A 1178 7.65 -13.62 -25.66
N VAL A 1179 8.36 -13.76 -26.77
CA VAL A 1179 9.76 -14.23 -26.80
C VAL A 1179 10.68 -13.05 -27.02
N GLN A 1180 11.68 -12.89 -26.16
CA GLN A 1180 12.75 -11.91 -26.28
C GLN A 1180 14.11 -12.61 -26.16
N GLY A 1181 15.10 -12.16 -26.93
CA GLY A 1181 16.45 -12.66 -26.85
C GLY A 1181 17.50 -11.67 -27.35
N ARG A 1182 18.76 -12.08 -27.21
CA ARG A 1182 19.92 -11.41 -27.77
C ARG A 1182 20.70 -12.38 -28.66
N VAL A 1183 21.25 -11.88 -29.75
CA VAL A 1183 22.24 -12.52 -30.60
C VAL A 1183 23.51 -11.67 -30.53
N VAL A 1184 24.47 -12.11 -29.72
CA VAL A 1184 25.75 -11.39 -29.56
C VAL A 1184 26.60 -11.67 -30.80
N GLY A 1185 26.95 -10.63 -31.56
CA GLY A 1185 27.71 -10.73 -32.81
C GLY A 1185 26.91 -10.54 -34.11
N ALA A 1186 25.58 -10.33 -34.03
CA ALA A 1186 24.76 -10.04 -35.22
C ALA A 1186 24.98 -8.62 -35.76
N VAL A 1187 24.96 -8.47 -37.09
CA VAL A 1187 25.05 -7.18 -37.77
C VAL A 1187 23.67 -6.47 -37.73
N PRO A 1188 23.58 -5.16 -37.42
CA PRO A 1188 22.30 -4.44 -37.33
C PRO A 1188 21.46 -4.57 -38.61
N GLY A 1189 20.19 -4.92 -38.46
CA GLY A 1189 19.26 -5.10 -39.58
C GLY A 1189 19.13 -6.52 -40.13
N THR A 1190 19.95 -7.48 -39.68
CA THR A 1190 19.67 -8.92 -39.89
C THR A 1190 18.33 -9.33 -39.27
N LEU A 1191 17.71 -10.42 -39.74
CA LEU A 1191 16.40 -10.89 -39.29
C LEU A 1191 16.53 -12.11 -38.36
N VAL A 1192 15.64 -12.25 -37.38
CA VAL A 1192 15.49 -13.49 -36.56
C VAL A 1192 14.07 -14.02 -36.74
N GLN A 1193 13.97 -15.32 -37.04
CA GLN A 1193 12.75 -16.11 -37.08
C GLN A 1193 12.64 -17.00 -35.83
N VAL A 1194 11.41 -17.16 -35.33
CA VAL A 1194 11.10 -17.94 -34.14
C VAL A 1194 9.87 -18.81 -34.42
N SER A 1195 9.93 -20.11 -34.12
CA SER A 1195 8.86 -21.07 -34.36
C SER A 1195 8.71 -22.11 -33.25
N LEU A 1196 7.56 -22.80 -33.24
CA LEU A 1196 7.23 -23.90 -32.33
C LEU A 1196 7.04 -25.21 -33.10
N GLU A 1197 7.51 -26.31 -32.52
CA GLU A 1197 7.27 -27.68 -33.01
C GLU A 1197 6.09 -28.31 -32.26
N VAL A 1198 4.87 -28.01 -32.72
CA VAL A 1198 3.62 -28.69 -32.31
C VAL A 1198 2.88 -29.15 -33.58
N GLY A 1199 2.13 -30.24 -33.50
CA GLY A 1199 1.52 -30.91 -34.65
C GLY A 1199 0.63 -29.99 -35.51
N THR A 1200 0.87 -30.03 -36.83
CA THR A 1200 0.09 -29.44 -37.94
C THR A 1200 -0.28 -27.94 -37.90
N SER A 1201 -0.03 -27.19 -36.82
CA SER A 1201 -0.24 -25.73 -36.75
C SER A 1201 1.04 -24.97 -36.35
N THR A 1202 1.82 -24.57 -37.35
CA THR A 1202 3.12 -23.88 -37.15
C THR A 1202 2.96 -22.39 -36.83
N ALA A 1203 2.81 -22.08 -35.54
CA ALA A 1203 2.90 -20.70 -35.07
C ALA A 1203 4.36 -20.20 -35.10
N GLN A 1204 4.59 -19.05 -35.76
CA GLN A 1204 5.91 -18.46 -35.95
C GLN A 1204 5.86 -16.93 -36.16
N PHE A 1205 6.98 -16.25 -35.92
CA PHE A 1205 7.17 -14.83 -36.25
C PHE A 1205 8.60 -14.53 -36.74
N VAL A 1206 8.79 -13.39 -37.42
CA VAL A 1206 10.10 -12.92 -37.91
C VAL A 1206 10.25 -11.42 -37.64
N VAL A 1207 11.39 -11.00 -37.09
CA VAL A 1207 11.68 -9.59 -36.71
C VAL A 1207 13.14 -9.21 -36.96
N PRO A 1208 13.46 -7.94 -37.27
CA PRO A 1208 14.84 -7.48 -37.35
C PRO A 1208 15.53 -7.40 -35.99
N VAL A 1209 16.84 -7.65 -35.98
CA VAL A 1209 17.73 -7.47 -34.84
C VAL A 1209 18.14 -5.99 -34.73
N ASP A 1210 18.02 -5.43 -33.53
CA ASP A 1210 18.39 -4.03 -33.26
C ASP A 1210 19.92 -3.82 -33.27
N ALA A 1211 20.34 -2.55 -33.21
CA ALA A 1211 21.76 -2.18 -33.19
C ALA A 1211 22.54 -2.60 -31.92
N LYS A 1212 21.91 -3.34 -30.99
CA LYS A 1212 22.50 -3.89 -29.75
C LYS A 1212 22.48 -5.42 -29.74
N GLY A 1213 22.00 -6.05 -30.82
CA GLY A 1213 21.85 -7.50 -30.97
C GLY A 1213 20.55 -8.06 -30.39
N LEU A 1214 19.53 -7.25 -30.11
CA LEU A 1214 18.28 -7.70 -29.46
C LEU A 1214 17.17 -7.98 -30.48
N PHE A 1215 16.34 -8.98 -30.19
CA PHE A 1215 15.11 -9.29 -30.93
C PHE A 1215 13.95 -9.59 -29.96
N GLN A 1216 12.71 -9.27 -30.37
CA GLN A 1216 11.51 -9.52 -29.58
C GLN A 1216 10.28 -9.71 -30.47
N GLY A 1217 9.39 -10.64 -30.11
CA GLY A 1217 8.08 -10.84 -30.75
C GLY A 1217 7.18 -11.78 -29.96
N GLN A 1218 6.17 -12.38 -30.61
CA GLN A 1218 5.16 -13.23 -29.93
C GLN A 1218 4.80 -14.46 -30.76
N ILE A 1219 4.71 -15.64 -30.12
CA ILE A 1219 4.24 -16.90 -30.75
C ILE A 1219 2.84 -17.26 -30.25
N ARG A 1220 2.00 -17.87 -31.10
CA ARG A 1220 0.67 -18.38 -30.74
C ARG A 1220 0.72 -19.84 -30.23
N LEU A 1221 -0.19 -20.21 -29.34
CA LEU A 1221 -0.39 -21.55 -28.79
C LEU A 1221 -1.87 -21.83 -28.51
N ASP A 1222 -2.28 -23.10 -28.63
CA ASP A 1222 -3.69 -23.52 -28.51
C ASP A 1222 -3.98 -24.35 -27.23
N SER A 1223 -2.93 -24.76 -26.51
CA SER A 1223 -2.98 -25.57 -25.29
C SER A 1223 -1.65 -25.48 -24.51
N PHE A 1224 -1.67 -25.78 -23.21
CA PHE A 1224 -0.50 -25.81 -22.32
C PHE A 1224 -0.14 -27.21 -21.78
N ASN A 1225 -0.85 -28.27 -22.17
CA ASN A 1225 -0.75 -29.60 -21.54
C ASN A 1225 0.22 -30.59 -22.24
N GLN A 1226 1.23 -30.12 -22.98
CA GLN A 1226 2.21 -30.98 -23.67
C GLN A 1226 3.62 -30.37 -23.64
N ARG A 1227 4.65 -31.23 -23.72
CA ARG A 1227 6.06 -30.82 -23.88
C ARG A 1227 6.26 -30.19 -25.26
N THR A 1228 7.09 -29.16 -25.39
CA THR A 1228 7.26 -28.43 -26.67
C THR A 1228 8.65 -27.81 -26.80
N ALA A 1229 9.16 -27.71 -28.04
CA ALA A 1229 10.42 -27.07 -28.37
C ALA A 1229 10.21 -25.74 -29.13
N ILE A 1230 11.08 -24.76 -28.85
CA ILE A 1230 11.20 -23.49 -29.55
C ILE A 1230 12.46 -23.54 -30.42
N VAL A 1231 12.34 -23.11 -31.68
CA VAL A 1231 13.46 -22.95 -32.60
C VAL A 1231 13.68 -21.46 -32.89
N LEU A 1232 14.94 -21.04 -32.89
CA LEU A 1232 15.42 -19.70 -33.22
C LEU A 1232 16.32 -19.79 -34.46
N GLN A 1233 16.16 -18.91 -35.44
CA GLN A 1233 17.01 -18.86 -36.65
C GLN A 1233 17.38 -17.41 -36.99
N LEU A 1234 18.66 -17.15 -37.23
CA LEU A 1234 19.16 -15.88 -37.78
C LEU A 1234 19.17 -15.96 -39.32
N LEU A 1235 18.75 -14.90 -39.98
CA LEU A 1235 18.48 -14.81 -41.41
C LEU A 1235 19.13 -13.55 -42.00
N ASP A 1236 19.66 -13.67 -43.22
CA ASP A 1236 20.11 -12.50 -43.98
C ASP A 1236 18.94 -11.59 -44.39
N ALA A 1237 19.14 -10.27 -44.31
CA ALA A 1237 18.11 -9.27 -44.50
C ALA A 1237 17.62 -9.13 -45.95
N LYS A 1238 18.46 -9.44 -46.95
CA LYS A 1238 18.14 -9.29 -48.38
C LYS A 1238 17.74 -10.60 -49.05
N THR A 1239 18.36 -11.71 -48.65
CA THR A 1239 18.20 -13.04 -49.28
C THR A 1239 17.35 -14.01 -48.47
N LYS A 1240 17.09 -13.72 -47.18
CA LYS A 1240 16.38 -14.59 -46.23
C LYS A 1240 16.92 -16.02 -46.13
N LYS A 1241 18.21 -16.21 -46.41
CA LYS A 1241 18.92 -17.48 -46.15
C LYS A 1241 19.27 -17.56 -44.65
N VAL A 1242 19.14 -18.75 -44.05
CA VAL A 1242 19.54 -19.01 -42.66
C VAL A 1242 21.06 -18.90 -42.53
N LEU A 1243 21.51 -18.23 -41.47
CA LEU A 1243 22.91 -17.96 -41.14
C LEU A 1243 23.38 -18.73 -39.88
N ALA A 1244 22.47 -18.96 -38.93
CA ALA A 1244 22.68 -19.77 -37.72
C ALA A 1244 21.33 -20.14 -37.09
N ASP A 1245 21.26 -21.25 -36.35
CA ASP A 1245 20.06 -21.70 -35.64
C ASP A 1245 20.35 -22.22 -34.21
N HIS A 1246 19.29 -22.29 -33.38
CA HIS A 1246 19.35 -22.73 -31.99
C HIS A 1246 17.99 -23.28 -31.53
N ARG A 1247 17.97 -24.27 -30.64
CA ARG A 1247 16.75 -25.00 -30.22
C ARG A 1247 16.72 -25.18 -28.71
N VAL A 1248 15.57 -24.88 -28.10
CA VAL A 1248 15.36 -24.93 -26.63
C VAL A 1248 14.10 -25.74 -26.32
N VAL A 1249 14.22 -26.74 -25.45
CA VAL A 1249 13.12 -27.64 -25.07
C VAL A 1249 12.59 -27.28 -23.68
N ILE A 1250 11.27 -27.16 -23.56
CA ILE A 1250 10.58 -26.83 -22.30
C ILE A 1250 9.72 -28.03 -21.87
N PHE A 1251 9.87 -28.42 -20.61
CA PHE A 1251 9.21 -29.54 -19.95
C PHE A 1251 8.15 -29.08 -18.96
#